data_AF-A0A1D2MQY2-F1
#
_entry.id   AF-A0A1D2MQY2-F1
#
_cell.length_a   1.000
_cell.length_b   1.000
_cell.length_c   1.000
_cell.angle_alpha   90.00
_cell.angle_beta   90.00
_cell.angle_gamma   90.00
#
_symmetry.space_group_name_H-M   'P 1'
#
loop_
_entity.id
_entity.type
_entity.pdbx_description
1 polymer ?
#
loop_
_entity_poly.entity_id
_entity_poly.type
_entity_poly.pdbx_seq_one_letter_code
_entity_poly.pdbx_strand_id
1 'polypeptide(L)'
;MGLEKKEAKQRKLSVCGQDVMKVAKAVINDSKVFNTVFNGHIRDAKLFQPDFHEFLMETQKEDETNILHFKHLFTRNEENGIAYMTPSEAENFLFSDENELCKPECSAVYQDMTRPLSHYWIASSHNTYLTGDQFKSDSSPDAYARCLQQGCRCLEIDCWNNPEPDGSPLIYHGYTMTSKIYLKDVLQTIKKYAFVKSAYPIILSIENHCSIQQQKVMAQMLQETFQDSLVSHPCKDNETELPSPEDLKYKILIKCKAINNEDLNGTISNGFSGPDSDLQFSCIQTRKRGILHCRNPRNGCWEPYKCILTDEKLIFIKLEGDKIRSLSSHNISLNTYPSTPSNDWRRGARKPVKVHRRSSFTEEWAPVNFADFNLISSGFSGNLPTPDRYCLELEYSACCAEIERNNGHEDLPHLIRITNRQTLIDTATAKIEEANEWKQGINEVARSRPRSCETASNRRRDKISDDLARLAVYARTTKFRLISSDKAKARTFNEMHSLPEKVALKTMTSNPSQFIMYHQVQFGRVYPTGTRLYSSNYDPTPLWNLGCQMVALNYQTPDKPLQLNHGKFQDNGGCGYVLKPSYLLLKDFNPNAMMDYIKFGNPKMNFTITVIAARHLESTRKAAAANPFVDIELFGAKCDNDSFALVKHRTSCANNLFNEVVLFINNTLGVLLLISGKNRLNPFWNKSFSFRVAAPELALIRFSVQNERLVGDPIFMGQATYPILSLRPGVRSINLRNGFGEDLMAVLLVKCERRTCDFI
;
A
#
# COMPACT_ATOMS: atom_id res chain seq x y z
N MET A 1 55.56 -21.21 -38.59
CA MET A 1 54.97 -21.84 -37.38
C MET A 1 53.67 -21.10 -37.11
N GLY A 2 52.53 -21.48 -37.68
CA GLY A 2 51.86 -22.76 -37.46
C GLY A 2 50.69 -22.50 -36.51
N LEU A 3 49.57 -22.05 -37.08
CA LEU A 3 48.28 -21.85 -36.41
C LEU A 3 47.73 -23.19 -35.90
N GLU A 4 47.41 -23.30 -34.61
CA GLU A 4 46.45 -24.29 -34.12
C GLU A 4 45.36 -23.60 -33.31
N LYS A 5 44.24 -23.32 -34.00
CA LYS A 5 42.94 -23.08 -33.38
C LYS A 5 42.42 -24.44 -32.87
N LYS A 6 42.32 -24.63 -31.56
CA LYS A 6 41.52 -25.71 -30.98
C LYS A 6 40.04 -25.35 -31.12
N GLU A 7 39.38 -25.97 -32.10
CA GLU A 7 37.92 -26.00 -32.22
C GLU A 7 37.33 -26.76 -31.01
N ALA A 8 36.61 -26.05 -30.15
CA ALA A 8 35.68 -26.67 -29.23
C ALA A 8 34.46 -27.16 -30.02
N LYS A 9 34.45 -28.44 -30.40
CA LYS A 9 33.27 -29.12 -30.94
C LYS A 9 32.14 -29.06 -29.92
N GLN A 10 31.21 -28.14 -30.13
CA GLN A 10 29.91 -28.14 -29.46
C GLN A 10 29.14 -29.38 -29.95
N ARG A 11 29.21 -30.48 -29.21
CA ARG A 11 28.33 -31.64 -29.44
C ARG A 11 26.89 -31.17 -29.19
N LYS A 12 26.14 -30.90 -30.25
CA LYS A 12 24.68 -30.82 -30.20
C LYS A 12 24.17 -32.21 -29.84
N LEU A 13 24.01 -32.48 -28.54
CA LEU A 13 23.14 -33.54 -28.07
C LEU A 13 21.71 -33.13 -28.44
N SER A 14 21.07 -33.84 -29.36
CA SER A 14 19.63 -33.75 -29.57
C SER A 14 18.95 -34.39 -28.38
N VAL A 15 18.65 -33.59 -27.35
CA VAL A 15 17.88 -34.05 -26.20
C VAL A 15 16.42 -34.07 -26.64
N CYS A 16 15.81 -35.25 -26.69
CA CYS A 16 14.38 -35.41 -26.97
C CYS A 16 13.57 -34.68 -25.88
N GLY A 17 12.39 -34.14 -26.19
CA GLY A 17 11.51 -33.51 -25.19
C GLY A 17 11.22 -34.40 -23.98
N GLN A 18 11.23 -35.73 -24.16
CA GLN A 18 11.09 -36.70 -23.08
C GLN A 18 12.33 -36.77 -22.16
N ASP A 19 13.53 -36.55 -22.69
CA ASP A 19 14.78 -36.57 -21.91
C ASP A 19 14.96 -35.26 -21.12
N VAL A 20 14.53 -34.12 -21.67
CA VAL A 20 14.43 -32.86 -20.92
C VAL A 20 13.44 -33.00 -19.76
N MET A 21 12.30 -33.65 -19.97
CA MET A 21 11.31 -33.93 -18.92
C MET A 21 11.85 -34.91 -17.87
N LYS A 22 12.62 -35.93 -18.26
CA LYS A 22 13.28 -36.87 -17.32
C LYS A 22 14.35 -36.16 -16.48
N VAL A 23 15.16 -35.29 -17.09
CA VAL A 23 16.17 -34.51 -16.37
C VAL A 23 15.51 -33.45 -15.47
N ALA A 24 14.45 -32.78 -15.92
CA ALA A 24 13.68 -31.87 -15.08
C ALA A 24 13.06 -32.60 -13.87
N LYS A 25 12.47 -33.78 -14.08
CA LYS A 25 11.97 -34.65 -13.00
C LYS A 25 13.10 -35.09 -12.05
N ALA A 26 14.26 -35.49 -12.57
CA ALA A 26 15.40 -35.92 -11.74
C ALA A 26 16.06 -34.78 -10.95
N VAL A 27 16.09 -33.55 -11.50
CA VAL A 27 16.61 -32.35 -10.81
C VAL A 27 15.61 -31.80 -9.78
N ILE A 28 14.30 -32.07 -9.96
CA ILE A 28 13.27 -31.71 -9.00
C ILE A 28 13.18 -32.70 -7.82
N ASN A 29 13.48 -33.98 -8.05
CA ASN A 29 13.30 -35.06 -7.09
C ASN A 29 14.52 -35.28 -6.15
N ASP A 30 14.94 -34.26 -5.39
CA ASP A 30 15.67 -34.53 -4.13
C ASP A 30 14.62 -35.01 -3.13
N SER A 31 14.53 -36.33 -2.92
CA SER A 31 13.49 -37.05 -2.13
C SER A 31 13.37 -36.61 -0.66
N LYS A 32 14.02 -35.52 -0.25
CA LYS A 32 13.94 -34.93 1.08
C LYS A 32 12.53 -34.49 1.43
N VAL A 33 11.80 -33.85 0.52
CA VAL A 33 10.41 -33.42 0.80
C VAL A 33 9.53 -34.64 1.01
N PHE A 34 9.54 -35.58 0.06
CA PHE A 34 8.81 -36.85 0.16
C PHE A 34 9.11 -37.59 1.48
N ASN A 35 10.38 -37.83 1.78
CA ASN A 35 10.80 -38.58 2.97
C ASN A 35 10.48 -37.83 4.27
N THR A 36 10.52 -36.49 4.28
CA THR A 36 10.21 -35.70 5.47
C THR A 36 8.70 -35.66 5.75
N VAL A 37 7.89 -35.48 4.71
CA VAL A 37 6.43 -35.29 4.84
C VAL A 37 5.71 -36.62 5.08
N PHE A 38 6.09 -37.68 4.36
CA PHE A 38 5.44 -38.99 4.47
C PHE A 38 6.22 -39.94 5.39
N ASN A 39 7.08 -39.43 6.27
CA ASN A 39 7.80 -40.26 7.23
C ASN A 39 6.82 -41.10 8.05
N GLY A 40 7.02 -42.42 8.11
CA GLY A 40 6.09 -43.36 8.75
C GLY A 40 4.99 -43.92 7.85
N HIS A 41 4.77 -43.36 6.66
CA HIS A 41 3.75 -43.81 5.68
C HIS A 41 4.38 -44.34 4.38
N ILE A 42 5.70 -44.57 4.34
CA ILE A 42 6.44 -45.01 3.15
C ILE A 42 6.77 -46.51 3.26
N ARG A 43 6.51 -47.27 2.19
CA ARG A 43 6.95 -48.66 2.03
C ARG A 43 7.70 -48.81 0.72
N ASP A 44 8.91 -49.37 0.76
CA ASP A 44 9.78 -49.56 -0.42
C ASP A 44 9.95 -48.31 -1.30
N ALA A 45 10.11 -47.14 -0.66
CA ALA A 45 10.20 -45.83 -1.30
C ALA A 45 8.95 -45.44 -2.15
N LYS A 46 7.80 -46.04 -1.87
CA LYS A 46 6.50 -45.77 -2.47
C LYS A 46 5.50 -45.36 -1.40
N LEU A 47 4.46 -44.66 -1.83
CA LEU A 47 3.33 -44.27 -0.98
C LEU A 47 2.09 -45.04 -1.45
N PHE A 48 1.70 -46.09 -0.73
CA PHE A 48 0.54 -46.90 -1.09
C PHE A 48 -0.77 -46.21 -0.69
N GLN A 49 -1.85 -46.54 -1.38
CA GLN A 49 -3.16 -45.94 -1.15
C GLN A 49 -3.65 -46.01 0.32
N PRO A 50 -3.49 -47.13 1.06
CA PRO A 50 -3.86 -47.16 2.48
C PRO A 50 -3.04 -46.20 3.35
N ASP A 51 -1.73 -46.08 3.09
CA ASP A 51 -0.83 -45.20 3.86
C ASP A 51 -1.13 -43.72 3.55
N PHE A 52 -1.48 -43.42 2.30
CA PHE A 52 -1.94 -42.08 1.93
C PHE A 52 -3.29 -41.73 2.58
N HIS A 53 -4.21 -42.69 2.65
CA HIS A 53 -5.48 -42.50 3.35
C HIS A 53 -5.25 -42.19 4.85
N GLU A 54 -4.36 -42.94 5.51
CA GLU A 54 -3.93 -42.65 6.88
C GLU A 54 -3.29 -41.26 6.99
N PHE A 55 -2.40 -40.88 6.07
CA PHE A 55 -1.82 -39.53 6.03
C PHE A 55 -2.89 -38.42 5.91
N LEU A 56 -3.91 -38.61 5.08
CA LEU A 56 -5.01 -37.65 4.93
C LEU A 56 -5.82 -37.51 6.24
N MET A 57 -6.12 -38.61 6.92
CA MET A 57 -6.84 -38.58 8.20
C MET A 57 -5.99 -38.01 9.33
N GLU A 58 -4.76 -38.50 9.49
CA GLU A 58 -3.94 -38.23 10.67
C GLU A 58 -3.15 -36.92 10.56
N THR A 59 -2.57 -36.66 9.39
CA THR A 59 -1.73 -35.47 9.17
C THR A 59 -2.54 -34.32 8.58
N GLN A 60 -3.34 -34.57 7.54
CA GLN A 60 -4.13 -33.50 6.90
C GLN A 60 -5.43 -33.15 7.65
N LYS A 61 -5.90 -34.05 8.52
CA LYS A 61 -7.19 -33.95 9.22
C LYS A 61 -8.36 -33.76 8.24
N GLU A 62 -8.32 -34.46 7.11
CA GLU A 62 -9.44 -34.52 6.17
C GLU A 62 -10.55 -35.43 6.70
N ASP A 63 -11.79 -35.13 6.34
CA ASP A 63 -12.91 -36.05 6.52
C ASP A 63 -13.01 -37.05 5.35
N GLU A 64 -13.83 -38.09 5.53
CA GLU A 64 -14.04 -39.14 4.53
C GLU A 64 -14.56 -38.61 3.18
N THR A 65 -15.33 -37.52 3.19
CA THR A 65 -15.88 -36.93 1.97
C THR A 65 -14.77 -36.30 1.14
N ASN A 66 -13.88 -35.56 1.78
CA ASN A 66 -12.70 -34.96 1.15
C ASN A 66 -11.71 -36.03 0.69
N ILE A 67 -11.51 -37.08 1.48
CA ILE A 67 -10.61 -38.20 1.13
C ILE A 67 -11.05 -38.89 -0.16
N LEU A 68 -12.36 -39.05 -0.36
CA LEU A 68 -12.92 -39.66 -1.57
C LEU A 68 -12.49 -38.94 -2.86
N HIS A 69 -12.29 -37.62 -2.78
CA HIS A 69 -11.87 -36.78 -3.90
C HIS A 69 -10.50 -37.19 -4.46
N PHE A 70 -9.59 -37.66 -3.59
CA PHE A 70 -8.21 -37.99 -3.96
C PHE A 70 -8.02 -39.40 -4.53
N LYS A 71 -9.08 -40.20 -4.65
CA LYS A 71 -8.99 -41.56 -5.22
C LYS A 71 -8.42 -41.57 -6.64
N HIS A 72 -8.67 -40.51 -7.41
CA HIS A 72 -8.20 -40.38 -8.79
C HIS A 72 -6.66 -40.28 -8.90
N LEU A 73 -5.94 -40.01 -7.81
CA LEU A 73 -4.48 -39.93 -7.80
C LEU A 73 -3.79 -41.30 -7.98
N PHE A 74 -4.52 -42.41 -7.78
CA PHE A 74 -3.98 -43.77 -7.75
C PHE A 74 -4.24 -44.60 -9.02
N THR A 75 -4.51 -43.97 -10.17
CA THR A 75 -4.97 -44.70 -11.37
C THR A 75 -3.86 -45.33 -12.23
N ARG A 76 -2.58 -45.16 -11.88
CA ARG A 76 -1.46 -45.45 -12.81
C ARG A 76 -0.55 -46.60 -12.40
N ASN A 77 -0.35 -46.83 -11.11
CA ASN A 77 0.61 -47.83 -10.63
C ASN A 77 -0.04 -48.75 -9.60
N GLU A 78 0.29 -50.04 -9.68
CA GLU A 78 -0.22 -51.08 -8.80
C GLU A 78 0.88 -52.10 -8.51
N GLU A 79 0.94 -52.60 -7.28
CA GLU A 79 1.82 -53.68 -6.86
C GLU A 79 1.09 -54.58 -5.87
N ASN A 80 1.10 -55.90 -6.14
CA ASN A 80 0.40 -56.91 -5.33
C ASN A 80 -1.10 -56.59 -5.10
N GLY A 81 -1.79 -56.00 -6.08
CA GLY A 81 -3.19 -55.64 -5.96
C GLY A 81 -3.46 -54.31 -5.23
N ILE A 82 -2.40 -53.58 -4.84
CA ILE A 82 -2.52 -52.32 -4.09
C ILE A 82 -1.95 -51.18 -4.93
N ALA A 83 -2.77 -50.15 -5.16
CA ALA A 83 -2.36 -48.97 -5.89
C ALA A 83 -1.36 -48.11 -5.11
N TYR A 84 -0.40 -47.48 -5.80
CA TYR A 84 0.61 -46.63 -5.17
C TYR A 84 0.98 -45.40 -6.00
N MET A 85 1.51 -44.38 -5.32
CA MET A 85 2.16 -43.22 -5.91
C MET A 85 3.68 -43.34 -5.85
N THR A 86 4.34 -42.94 -6.93
CA THR A 86 5.80 -42.68 -6.90
C THR A 86 6.11 -41.44 -6.06
N PRO A 87 7.35 -41.27 -5.55
CA PRO A 87 7.74 -40.06 -4.82
C PRO A 87 7.43 -38.77 -5.57
N SER A 88 7.66 -38.76 -6.89
CA SER A 88 7.40 -37.59 -7.72
C SER A 88 5.90 -37.27 -7.82
N GLU A 89 5.03 -38.28 -7.94
CA GLU A 89 3.58 -38.10 -7.96
C GLU A 89 3.06 -37.58 -6.62
N ALA A 90 3.54 -38.16 -5.52
CA ALA A 90 3.18 -37.72 -4.17
C ALA A 90 3.63 -36.28 -3.89
N GLU A 91 4.84 -35.89 -4.28
CA GLU A 91 5.27 -34.49 -4.15
C GLU A 91 4.49 -33.55 -5.08
N ASN A 92 4.08 -33.98 -6.27
CA ASN A 92 3.24 -33.15 -7.14
C ASN A 92 1.88 -32.87 -6.49
N PHE A 93 1.29 -33.86 -5.80
CA PHE A 93 0.10 -33.63 -4.98
C PHE A 93 0.37 -32.58 -3.89
N LEU A 94 1.48 -32.69 -3.15
CA LEU A 94 1.79 -31.76 -2.05
C LEU A 94 1.84 -30.28 -2.50
N PHE A 95 2.33 -30.01 -3.71
CA PHE A 95 2.44 -28.67 -4.28
C PHE A 95 1.28 -28.28 -5.21
N SER A 96 0.24 -29.12 -5.33
CA SER A 96 -0.92 -28.85 -6.18
C SER A 96 -1.94 -27.91 -5.53
N ASP A 97 -2.83 -27.34 -6.34
CA ASP A 97 -3.97 -26.53 -5.88
C ASP A 97 -4.97 -27.34 -5.06
N GLU A 98 -5.08 -28.65 -5.31
CA GLU A 98 -5.95 -29.55 -4.53
C GLU A 98 -5.53 -29.66 -3.06
N ASN A 99 -4.28 -29.33 -2.76
CA ASN A 99 -3.70 -29.33 -1.41
C ASN A 99 -3.55 -27.91 -0.82
N GLU A 100 -4.30 -26.92 -1.33
CA GLU A 100 -4.18 -25.53 -0.90
C GLU A 100 -4.47 -25.34 0.60
N LEU A 101 -3.70 -24.44 1.22
CA LEU A 101 -3.77 -24.09 2.63
C LEU A 101 -5.12 -23.45 3.01
N CYS A 102 -5.72 -22.68 2.10
CA CYS A 102 -7.00 -22.04 2.32
C CYS A 102 -8.14 -23.08 2.20
N LYS A 103 -9.15 -22.92 3.04
CA LYS A 103 -10.41 -23.67 3.00
C LYS A 103 -11.12 -23.44 1.66
N PRO A 104 -11.56 -24.50 0.95
CA PRO A 104 -12.29 -24.34 -0.31
C PRO A 104 -13.56 -23.49 -0.17
N GLU A 105 -14.22 -23.52 0.98
CA GLU A 105 -15.44 -22.76 1.26
C GLU A 105 -15.20 -21.25 1.21
N CYS A 106 -13.99 -20.79 1.54
CA CYS A 106 -13.60 -19.38 1.47
C CYS A 106 -13.54 -18.84 0.03
N SER A 107 -13.50 -19.73 -0.98
CA SER A 107 -13.52 -19.35 -2.40
C SER A 107 -14.93 -18.95 -2.91
N ALA A 108 -15.97 -19.22 -2.12
CA ALA A 108 -17.33 -18.80 -2.36
C ALA A 108 -17.82 -17.86 -1.25
N VAL A 109 -18.94 -17.18 -1.49
CA VAL A 109 -19.60 -16.37 -0.46
C VAL A 109 -20.27 -17.34 0.53
N TYR A 110 -19.82 -17.33 1.78
CA TYR A 110 -20.29 -18.24 2.84
C TYR A 110 -20.73 -17.52 4.11
N GLN A 111 -20.39 -16.24 4.27
CA GLN A 111 -20.75 -15.45 5.45
C GLN A 111 -22.20 -14.96 5.34
N ASP A 112 -22.80 -14.59 6.47
CA ASP A 112 -24.12 -13.94 6.49
C ASP A 112 -24.02 -12.57 5.81
N MET A 113 -24.69 -12.40 4.66
CA MET A 113 -24.72 -11.18 3.86
C MET A 113 -25.96 -10.31 4.09
N THR A 114 -26.80 -10.66 5.07
CA THR A 114 -28.08 -10.01 5.39
C THR A 114 -28.01 -9.00 6.54
N ARG A 115 -26.82 -8.76 7.12
CA ARG A 115 -26.63 -7.75 8.17
C ARG A 115 -26.53 -6.34 7.58
N PRO A 116 -26.74 -5.28 8.38
CA PRO A 116 -26.52 -3.91 7.91
C PRO A 116 -25.12 -3.69 7.32
N LEU A 117 -24.99 -2.83 6.31
CA LEU A 117 -23.70 -2.48 5.70
C LEU A 117 -22.62 -2.06 6.72
N SER A 118 -23.01 -1.41 7.82
CA SER A 118 -22.08 -1.03 8.89
C SER A 118 -21.39 -2.23 9.54
N HIS A 119 -21.91 -3.45 9.41
CA HIS A 119 -21.36 -4.66 10.05
C HIS A 119 -20.27 -5.35 9.23
N TYR A 120 -19.90 -4.83 8.05
CA TYR A 120 -18.89 -5.43 7.18
C TYR A 120 -17.67 -4.52 7.07
N TRP A 121 -16.49 -5.13 6.94
CA TRP A 121 -15.36 -4.45 6.31
C TRP A 121 -15.56 -4.44 4.80
N ILE A 122 -15.14 -3.36 4.14
CA ILE A 122 -15.40 -3.10 2.72
C ILE A 122 -14.09 -2.78 2.01
N ALA A 123 -13.75 -3.56 0.97
CA ALA A 123 -12.55 -3.34 0.16
C ALA A 123 -12.63 -1.96 -0.50
N SER A 124 -11.69 -1.07 -0.16
CA SER A 124 -11.80 0.36 -0.48
C SER A 124 -10.54 0.93 -1.11
N SER A 125 -10.69 1.67 -2.20
CA SER A 125 -9.62 2.34 -2.93
C SER A 125 -9.60 3.85 -2.63
N HIS A 126 -8.40 4.42 -2.62
CA HIS A 126 -8.15 5.86 -2.52
C HIS A 126 -7.57 6.37 -3.84
N ASN A 127 -8.05 7.53 -4.31
CA ASN A 127 -7.71 8.14 -5.59
C ASN A 127 -7.61 7.11 -6.72
N THR A 128 -8.70 6.35 -6.88
CA THR A 128 -8.77 5.15 -7.73
C THR A 128 -8.33 5.38 -9.17
N TYR A 129 -8.49 6.60 -9.68
CA TYR A 129 -8.09 6.99 -11.03
C TYR A 129 -6.57 6.96 -11.26
N LEU A 130 -5.73 7.05 -10.22
CA LEU A 130 -4.28 7.17 -10.36
C LEU A 130 -3.60 5.81 -10.63
N THR A 131 -2.64 5.80 -11.56
CA THR A 131 -1.83 4.60 -11.87
C THR A 131 -0.45 4.61 -11.21
N GLY A 132 -0.09 5.67 -10.48
CA GLY A 132 1.19 5.77 -9.76
C GLY A 132 1.14 6.77 -8.61
N ASP A 133 2.15 7.63 -8.53
CA ASP A 133 2.27 8.67 -7.50
C ASP A 133 1.10 9.67 -7.51
N GLN A 134 0.88 10.37 -6.40
CA GLN A 134 -0.20 11.35 -6.22
C GLN A 134 0.02 12.64 -7.01
N PHE A 135 1.06 12.78 -7.84
CA PHE A 135 1.51 14.11 -8.24
C PHE A 135 1.76 14.32 -9.73
N LYS A 136 2.22 13.32 -10.46
CA LYS A 136 2.52 13.37 -11.89
C LYS A 136 2.12 12.09 -12.63
N SER A 137 1.66 11.06 -11.92
CA SER A 137 1.25 9.83 -12.58
C SER A 137 0.04 10.02 -13.47
N ASP A 138 -0.16 9.08 -14.39
CA ASP A 138 -1.33 9.10 -15.24
C ASP A 138 -2.59 8.76 -14.44
N SER A 139 -3.69 9.42 -14.81
CA SER A 139 -5.04 8.97 -14.48
C SER A 139 -5.54 8.06 -15.59
N SER A 140 -6.25 6.97 -15.25
CA SER A 140 -6.79 6.04 -16.25
C SER A 140 -8.11 5.41 -15.83
N PRO A 141 -9.10 5.27 -16.74
CA PRO A 141 -10.28 4.44 -16.49
C PRO A 141 -9.92 2.99 -16.16
N ASP A 142 -8.83 2.44 -16.70
CA ASP A 142 -8.39 1.06 -16.42
C ASP A 142 -8.01 0.85 -14.95
N ALA A 143 -7.64 1.90 -14.23
CA ALA A 143 -7.40 1.81 -12.79
C ALA A 143 -8.68 1.42 -12.02
N TYR A 144 -9.83 1.93 -12.44
CA TYR A 144 -11.14 1.50 -11.92
C TYR A 144 -11.45 0.04 -12.27
N ALA A 145 -11.21 -0.36 -13.52
CA ALA A 145 -11.43 -1.73 -13.96
C ALA A 145 -10.60 -2.73 -13.14
N ARG A 146 -9.30 -2.45 -12.93
CA ARG A 146 -8.41 -3.28 -12.11
C ARG A 146 -8.88 -3.39 -10.66
N CYS A 147 -9.23 -2.28 -10.02
CA CYS A 147 -9.73 -2.29 -8.64
C CYS A 147 -11.00 -3.15 -8.52
N LEU A 148 -11.95 -3.01 -9.46
CA LEU A 148 -13.19 -3.77 -9.48
C LEU A 148 -12.95 -5.28 -9.68
N GLN A 149 -12.03 -5.65 -10.58
CA GLN A 149 -11.64 -7.04 -10.82
C GLN A 149 -10.93 -7.68 -9.61
N GLN A 150 -10.23 -6.88 -8.81
CA GLN A 150 -9.65 -7.28 -7.53
C GLN A 150 -10.67 -7.32 -6.37
N GLY A 151 -11.96 -7.09 -6.64
CA GLY A 151 -13.03 -7.17 -5.65
C GLY A 151 -13.23 -5.89 -4.83
N CYS A 152 -12.59 -4.77 -5.18
CA CYS A 152 -12.81 -3.48 -4.53
C CYS A 152 -14.25 -3.00 -4.71
N ARG A 153 -14.87 -2.47 -3.65
CA ARG A 153 -16.29 -2.06 -3.58
C ARG A 153 -16.50 -0.59 -3.25
N CYS A 154 -15.48 0.13 -2.81
CA CYS A 154 -15.53 1.59 -2.64
C CYS A 154 -14.47 2.26 -3.52
N LEU A 155 -14.90 3.07 -4.48
CA LEU A 155 -14.03 3.74 -5.46
C LEU A 155 -14.13 5.26 -5.28
N GLU A 156 -13.05 5.98 -5.54
CA GLU A 156 -12.98 7.44 -5.44
C GLU A 156 -12.97 8.12 -6.80
N ILE A 157 -13.68 9.24 -6.91
CA ILE A 157 -13.82 10.03 -8.13
C ILE A 157 -13.66 11.52 -7.77
N ASP A 158 -12.55 12.12 -8.19
CA ASP A 158 -12.25 13.53 -7.94
C ASP A 158 -12.68 14.37 -9.13
N CYS A 159 -13.86 14.98 -9.05
CA CYS A 159 -14.49 15.68 -10.15
C CYS A 159 -14.14 17.17 -10.18
N TRP A 160 -13.65 17.64 -11.33
CA TRP A 160 -13.26 19.02 -11.60
C TRP A 160 -13.97 19.59 -12.83
N ASN A 161 -14.10 20.91 -12.87
CA ASN A 161 -14.73 21.56 -14.01
C ASN A 161 -13.96 21.32 -15.32
N ASN A 162 -14.67 20.93 -16.38
CA ASN A 162 -14.16 21.01 -17.74
C ASN A 162 -14.47 22.38 -18.37
N PRO A 163 -13.48 23.18 -18.76
CA PRO A 163 -13.73 24.45 -19.45
C PRO A 163 -14.18 24.28 -20.91
N GLU A 164 -14.08 23.08 -21.48
CA GLU A 164 -14.47 22.80 -22.86
C GLU A 164 -16.00 22.76 -23.06
N PRO A 165 -16.51 22.99 -24.29
CA PRO A 165 -17.94 23.09 -24.57
C PRO A 165 -18.73 21.80 -24.38
N ASP A 166 -18.05 20.65 -24.24
CA ASP A 166 -18.68 19.32 -24.12
C ASP A 166 -19.44 19.11 -22.79
N GLY A 167 -19.18 19.96 -21.80
CA GLY A 167 -19.85 19.98 -20.50
C GLY A 167 -19.54 18.79 -19.57
N SER A 168 -18.75 17.79 -19.99
CA SER A 168 -18.45 16.61 -19.16
C SER A 168 -17.37 16.93 -18.13
N PRO A 169 -17.60 16.73 -16.82
CA PRO A 169 -16.56 16.93 -15.81
C PRO A 169 -15.29 16.09 -16.07
N LEU A 170 -14.16 16.61 -15.61
CA LEU A 170 -12.86 15.94 -15.66
C LEU A 170 -12.55 15.27 -14.32
N ILE A 171 -11.76 14.20 -14.36
CA ILE A 171 -11.22 13.51 -13.19
C ILE A 171 -9.71 13.62 -13.21
N TYR A 172 -9.15 14.13 -12.12
CA TYR A 172 -7.71 14.18 -11.85
C TYR A 172 -7.47 14.64 -10.41
N HIS A 173 -6.24 14.50 -9.92
CA HIS A 173 -5.88 14.99 -8.61
C HIS A 173 -5.62 16.50 -8.64
N GLY A 174 -6.49 17.26 -7.98
CA GLY A 174 -6.49 18.71 -7.92
C GLY A 174 -5.14 19.33 -7.64
N TYR A 175 -4.81 20.42 -8.33
CA TYR A 175 -3.56 21.15 -8.10
C TYR A 175 -2.28 20.27 -8.25
N THR A 176 -2.36 19.14 -8.98
CA THR A 176 -1.23 18.28 -9.37
C THR A 176 -1.03 18.18 -10.90
N MET A 177 0.02 17.48 -11.34
CA MET A 177 0.33 17.26 -12.77
C MET A 177 -0.16 15.90 -13.27
N THR A 178 -1.04 15.24 -12.52
CA THR A 178 -1.64 13.99 -12.98
C THR A 178 -2.42 14.25 -14.26
N SER A 179 -2.39 13.29 -15.19
CA SER A 179 -3.18 13.43 -16.42
C SER A 179 -4.69 13.49 -16.09
N LYS A 180 -5.48 14.00 -17.03
CA LYS A 180 -6.93 14.19 -16.84
C LYS A 180 -7.69 13.20 -17.71
N ILE A 181 -8.77 12.66 -17.17
CA ILE A 181 -9.66 11.75 -17.88
C ILE A 181 -11.11 12.25 -17.77
N TYR A 182 -11.98 11.89 -18.70
CA TYR A 182 -13.37 12.33 -18.66
C TYR A 182 -14.19 11.48 -17.70
N LEU A 183 -15.10 12.13 -16.95
CA LEU A 183 -16.06 11.44 -16.09
C LEU A 183 -16.85 10.37 -16.86
N LYS A 184 -17.26 10.69 -18.09
CA LYS A 184 -18.02 9.77 -18.95
C LYS A 184 -17.32 8.42 -19.11
N ASP A 185 -16.03 8.42 -19.40
CA ASP A 185 -15.25 7.20 -19.64
C ASP A 185 -15.10 6.38 -18.36
N VAL A 186 -14.94 7.06 -17.21
CA VAL A 186 -14.89 6.42 -15.89
C VAL A 186 -16.23 5.77 -15.56
N LEU A 187 -17.35 6.46 -15.74
CA LEU A 187 -18.68 5.89 -15.46
C LEU A 187 -18.99 4.69 -16.36
N GLN A 188 -18.64 4.76 -17.65
CA GLN A 188 -18.81 3.61 -18.57
C GLN A 188 -17.93 2.43 -18.17
N THR A 189 -16.70 2.70 -17.74
CA THR A 189 -15.80 1.65 -17.25
C THR A 189 -16.34 0.99 -15.98
N ILE A 190 -16.81 1.79 -15.02
CA ILE A 190 -17.46 1.27 -13.80
C ILE A 190 -18.69 0.44 -14.17
N LYS A 191 -19.58 0.92 -15.05
CA LYS A 191 -20.75 0.17 -15.50
C LYS A 191 -20.38 -1.20 -16.06
N LYS A 192 -19.31 -1.28 -16.85
CA LYS A 192 -18.83 -2.52 -17.46
C LYS A 192 -18.29 -3.54 -16.45
N TYR A 193 -17.56 -3.09 -15.44
CA TYR A 193 -16.82 -3.98 -14.52
C TYR A 193 -17.43 -4.11 -13.12
N ALA A 194 -18.41 -3.27 -12.77
CA ALA A 194 -18.98 -3.14 -11.43
C ALA A 194 -19.26 -4.50 -10.78
N PHE A 195 -20.00 -5.35 -11.49
CA PHE A 195 -20.51 -6.60 -10.94
C PHE A 195 -19.90 -7.86 -11.56
N VAL A 196 -18.75 -7.74 -12.24
CA VAL A 196 -18.05 -8.89 -12.86
C VAL A 196 -17.47 -9.83 -11.80
N LYS A 197 -16.78 -9.26 -10.79
CA LYS A 197 -16.14 -10.05 -9.72
C LYS A 197 -17.10 -10.37 -8.56
N SER A 198 -18.04 -9.46 -8.27
CA SER A 198 -18.92 -9.55 -7.10
C SER A 198 -20.27 -8.92 -7.41
N ALA A 199 -21.37 -9.56 -7.00
CA ALA A 199 -22.72 -9.02 -7.13
C ALA A 199 -23.06 -7.94 -6.08
N TYR A 200 -22.22 -7.79 -5.05
CA TYR A 200 -22.48 -6.90 -3.92
C TYR A 200 -22.25 -5.42 -4.28
N PRO A 201 -22.89 -4.49 -3.52
CA PRO A 201 -22.96 -3.08 -3.87
C PRO A 201 -21.61 -2.40 -4.05
N ILE A 202 -21.61 -1.32 -4.83
CA ILE A 202 -20.47 -0.40 -4.98
C ILE A 202 -20.80 0.95 -4.38
N ILE A 203 -19.83 1.56 -3.71
CA ILE A 203 -19.90 2.92 -3.19
C ILE A 203 -18.97 3.79 -4.04
N LEU A 204 -19.52 4.86 -4.64
CA LEU A 204 -18.74 5.88 -5.36
C LEU A 204 -18.55 7.09 -4.45
N SER A 205 -17.33 7.27 -3.97
CA SER A 205 -16.88 8.43 -3.18
C SER A 205 -16.57 9.58 -4.11
N ILE A 206 -17.51 10.52 -4.26
CA ILE A 206 -17.32 11.69 -5.12
C ILE A 206 -16.69 12.82 -4.31
N GLU A 207 -15.47 13.21 -4.67
CA GLU A 207 -14.86 14.45 -4.24
C GLU A 207 -15.17 15.54 -5.28
N ASN A 208 -16.02 16.50 -4.91
CA ASN A 208 -16.65 17.40 -5.87
C ASN A 208 -16.06 18.82 -5.81
N HIS A 209 -15.37 19.21 -6.89
CA HIS A 209 -14.83 20.56 -7.13
C HIS A 209 -15.51 21.27 -8.32
N CYS A 210 -16.66 20.74 -8.77
CA CYS A 210 -17.39 21.25 -9.92
C CYS A 210 -18.30 22.43 -9.57
N SER A 211 -18.53 23.30 -10.55
CA SER A 211 -19.56 24.33 -10.50
C SER A 211 -20.94 23.70 -10.43
N ILE A 212 -21.94 24.44 -9.92
CA ILE A 212 -23.33 23.94 -9.84
C ILE A 212 -23.85 23.42 -11.18
N GLN A 213 -23.51 24.07 -12.29
CA GLN A 213 -23.93 23.63 -13.62
C GLN A 213 -23.32 22.27 -13.98
N GLN A 214 -22.03 22.06 -13.72
CA GLN A 214 -21.38 20.78 -13.99
C GLN A 214 -21.75 19.70 -12.98
N GLN A 215 -22.13 20.05 -11.75
CA GLN A 215 -22.71 19.09 -10.80
C GLN A 215 -24.06 18.55 -11.29
N LYS A 216 -24.90 19.38 -11.93
CA LYS A 216 -26.14 18.91 -12.57
C LYS A 216 -25.86 17.96 -13.72
N VAL A 217 -24.88 18.27 -14.57
CA VAL A 217 -24.43 17.37 -15.63
C VAL A 217 -23.90 16.06 -15.05
N MET A 218 -23.10 16.11 -13.98
CA MET A 218 -22.62 14.93 -13.27
C MET A 218 -23.76 14.06 -12.73
N ALA A 219 -24.75 14.66 -12.06
CA ALA A 219 -25.91 13.95 -11.53
C ALA A 219 -26.72 13.26 -12.65
N GLN A 220 -26.94 13.98 -13.75
CA GLN A 220 -27.59 13.43 -14.95
C GLN A 220 -26.80 12.26 -15.53
N MET A 221 -25.48 12.40 -15.70
CA MET A 221 -24.62 11.33 -16.22
C MET A 221 -24.62 10.08 -15.33
N LEU A 222 -24.63 10.25 -14.00
CA LEU A 222 -24.75 9.14 -13.05
C LEU A 222 -26.08 8.39 -13.24
N GLN A 223 -27.19 9.13 -13.30
CA GLN A 223 -28.53 8.57 -13.51
C GLN A 223 -28.66 7.85 -14.85
N GLU A 224 -28.22 8.48 -15.94
CA GLU A 224 -28.27 7.91 -17.29
C GLU A 224 -27.38 6.67 -17.45
N THR A 225 -26.20 6.69 -16.84
CA THR A 225 -25.25 5.58 -16.96
C THR A 225 -25.71 4.37 -16.17
N PHE A 226 -26.08 4.55 -14.91
CA PHE A 226 -26.35 3.45 -13.98
C PHE A 226 -27.83 3.06 -13.87
N GLN A 227 -28.76 3.94 -14.23
CA GLN A 227 -30.20 3.64 -14.31
C GLN A 227 -30.68 2.93 -13.04
N ASP A 228 -31.34 1.77 -13.18
CA ASP A 228 -31.88 0.98 -12.06
C ASP A 228 -30.80 0.49 -11.09
N SER A 229 -29.53 0.39 -11.50
CA SER A 229 -28.43 0.07 -10.59
C SER A 229 -28.13 1.23 -9.63
N LEU A 230 -28.49 2.48 -9.94
CA LEU A 230 -28.23 3.61 -9.07
C LEU A 230 -29.24 3.68 -7.91
N VAL A 231 -28.76 3.71 -6.68
CA VAL A 231 -29.62 4.00 -5.51
C VAL A 231 -29.93 5.49 -5.49
N SER A 232 -31.18 5.83 -5.78
CA SER A 232 -31.70 7.20 -5.77
C SER A 232 -32.74 7.47 -4.68
N HIS A 233 -33.24 6.41 -4.03
CA HIS A 233 -34.26 6.45 -2.99
C HIS A 233 -33.99 5.34 -1.96
N PRO A 234 -34.50 5.43 -0.72
CA PRO A 234 -34.43 4.35 0.25
C PRO A 234 -35.04 3.03 -0.28
N CYS A 235 -34.48 1.90 0.14
CA CYS A 235 -34.89 0.56 -0.26
C CYS A 235 -36.22 0.15 0.40
N LYS A 236 -36.45 0.58 1.64
CA LYS A 236 -37.65 0.30 2.43
C LYS A 236 -38.14 1.61 3.09
N ASP A 237 -39.44 1.69 3.35
CA ASP A 237 -40.01 2.80 4.12
C ASP A 237 -39.63 2.66 5.60
N ASN A 238 -39.40 3.80 6.26
CA ASN A 238 -39.09 3.88 7.71
C ASN A 238 -37.89 3.03 8.18
N GLU A 239 -36.84 2.94 7.37
CA GLU A 239 -35.59 2.28 7.75
C GLU A 239 -34.97 2.89 9.01
N THR A 240 -34.46 2.03 9.90
CA THR A 240 -33.79 2.42 11.15
C THR A 240 -32.30 2.09 11.16
N GLU A 241 -31.82 1.37 10.14
CA GLU A 241 -30.45 0.92 9.97
C GLU A 241 -30.09 0.89 8.48
N LEU A 242 -28.80 0.76 8.17
CA LEU A 242 -28.36 0.62 6.79
C LEU A 242 -28.87 -0.69 6.19
N PRO A 243 -29.28 -0.71 4.90
CA PRO A 243 -29.62 -1.95 4.21
C PRO A 243 -28.42 -2.91 4.17
N SER A 244 -28.68 -4.19 3.94
CA SER A 244 -27.63 -5.20 3.86
C SER A 244 -26.94 -5.24 2.49
N PRO A 245 -25.72 -5.82 2.39
CA PRO A 245 -25.14 -6.15 1.09
C PRO A 245 -26.09 -6.96 0.21
N GLU A 246 -26.86 -7.88 0.80
CA GLU A 246 -27.84 -8.71 0.09
C GLU A 246 -29.00 -7.87 -0.49
N ASP A 247 -29.58 -6.96 0.30
CA ASP A 247 -30.64 -6.03 -0.15
C ASP A 247 -30.17 -5.13 -1.30
N LEU A 248 -28.86 -4.86 -1.39
CA LEU A 248 -28.24 -3.93 -2.32
C LEU A 248 -27.46 -4.63 -3.45
N LYS A 249 -27.72 -5.91 -3.73
CA LYS A 249 -27.10 -6.58 -4.87
C LYS A 249 -27.35 -5.82 -6.18
N TYR A 250 -26.28 -5.69 -6.96
CA TYR A 250 -26.23 -4.97 -8.24
C TYR A 250 -26.54 -3.46 -8.12
N LYS A 251 -26.41 -2.89 -6.93
CA LYS A 251 -26.63 -1.46 -6.68
C LYS A 251 -25.35 -0.66 -6.54
N ILE A 252 -25.44 0.62 -6.90
CA ILE A 252 -24.38 1.63 -6.82
C ILE A 252 -24.88 2.76 -5.94
N LEU A 253 -24.16 3.04 -4.87
CA LEU A 253 -24.43 4.08 -3.90
C LEU A 253 -23.53 5.28 -4.16
N ILE A 254 -24.08 6.49 -4.07
CA ILE A 254 -23.30 7.71 -4.15
C ILE A 254 -23.00 8.22 -2.74
N LYS A 255 -21.71 8.41 -2.45
CA LYS A 255 -21.24 9.16 -1.30
C LYS A 255 -20.93 10.58 -1.75
N CYS A 256 -21.66 11.55 -1.22
CA CYS A 256 -21.35 12.98 -1.37
C CYS A 256 -21.81 13.77 -0.14
N LYS A 257 -21.49 15.07 -0.13
CA LYS A 257 -21.94 16.00 0.92
C LYS A 257 -23.48 16.08 0.92
N ALA A 258 -24.08 16.22 2.09
CA ALA A 258 -25.52 16.49 2.21
C ALA A 258 -25.84 17.99 2.16
N ILE A 259 -27.10 18.33 1.88
CA ILE A 259 -27.62 19.68 2.09
C ILE A 259 -27.91 19.84 3.59
N ASN A 260 -27.23 20.77 4.25
CA ASN A 260 -27.54 21.11 5.63
C ASN A 260 -28.75 22.04 5.69
N ASN A 261 -29.80 21.67 6.43
CA ASN A 261 -30.95 22.55 6.67
C ASN A 261 -30.59 23.82 7.47
N GLU A 262 -29.44 23.86 8.15
CA GLU A 262 -28.93 25.06 8.84
C GLU A 262 -28.47 26.16 7.85
N ASP A 263 -28.06 25.80 6.62
CA ASP A 263 -27.72 26.76 5.58
C ASP A 263 -28.94 27.55 5.06
N LEU A 264 -30.16 27.15 5.45
CA LEU A 264 -31.41 27.86 5.14
C LEU A 264 -31.86 28.82 6.25
N ASN A 265 -31.45 28.63 7.51
CA ASN A 265 -32.04 29.33 8.68
C ASN A 265 -31.04 30.10 9.58
N GLY A 266 -29.76 30.23 9.21
CA GLY A 266 -28.87 31.26 9.74
C GLY A 266 -28.69 31.35 11.27
N THR A 267 -28.85 30.25 12.02
CA THR A 267 -28.73 30.27 13.48
C THR A 267 -27.47 29.53 13.94
N ILE A 268 -26.58 30.24 14.63
CA ILE A 268 -25.30 29.72 15.14
C ILE A 268 -25.53 29.07 16.50
N SER A 269 -25.32 27.75 16.62
CA SER A 269 -25.24 27.07 17.92
C SER A 269 -23.79 26.78 18.30
N ASN A 270 -23.31 27.40 19.38
CA ASN A 270 -22.00 27.15 19.99
C ASN A 270 -22.01 25.80 20.73
N GLY A 271 -21.62 24.73 20.02
CA GLY A 271 -21.19 23.46 20.61
C GLY A 271 -19.69 23.30 20.40
N PHE A 272 -18.99 22.73 21.40
CA PHE A 272 -17.53 22.52 21.42
C PHE A 272 -16.94 22.21 20.04
N SER A 273 -16.22 23.19 19.49
CA SER A 273 -15.39 23.05 18.30
C SER A 273 -14.14 22.26 18.68
N GLY A 274 -14.12 20.96 18.37
CA GLY A 274 -12.85 20.29 18.09
C GLY A 274 -12.12 21.09 16.99
N PRO A 275 -10.77 21.10 16.97
CA PRO A 275 -10.03 21.98 16.06
C PRO A 275 -10.53 21.78 14.64
N ASP A 276 -10.95 22.88 14.02
CA ASP A 276 -11.40 23.05 12.64
C ASP A 276 -10.25 22.63 11.69
N SER A 277 -9.99 21.32 11.66
CA SER A 277 -8.92 20.64 10.93
C SER A 277 -9.46 19.95 9.67
N ASP A 278 -10.74 20.14 9.38
CA ASP A 278 -11.46 19.59 8.23
C ASP A 278 -11.05 20.21 6.87
N LEU A 279 -9.98 21.01 6.81
CA LEU A 279 -9.49 21.60 5.56
C LEU A 279 -7.96 21.75 5.43
N GLN A 280 -7.15 21.17 6.33
CA GLN A 280 -5.72 21.52 6.35
C GLN A 280 -4.76 20.51 5.70
N PHE A 281 -5.21 19.34 5.24
CA PHE A 281 -4.28 18.33 4.66
C PHE A 281 -4.81 17.53 3.45
N SER A 282 -5.95 17.87 2.85
CA SER A 282 -6.23 17.46 1.46
C SER A 282 -5.31 18.29 0.58
N CYS A 283 -4.28 17.67 0.01
CA CYS A 283 -3.27 18.25 -0.90
C CYS A 283 -2.92 19.71 -0.59
N ILE A 284 -1.85 19.89 0.20
CA ILE A 284 -1.24 21.17 0.53
C ILE A 284 -1.66 22.31 -0.42
N GLN A 285 -2.38 23.31 0.08
CA GLN A 285 -2.92 24.40 -0.73
C GLN A 285 -1.77 25.05 -1.52
N THR A 286 -1.62 24.64 -2.78
CA THR A 286 -0.41 24.89 -3.54
C THR A 286 -0.52 26.28 -4.14
N ARG A 287 0.28 27.22 -3.64
CA ARG A 287 0.35 28.60 -4.12
C ARG A 287 0.95 28.67 -5.52
N LYS A 288 2.04 27.93 -5.73
CA LYS A 288 2.75 27.86 -7.01
C LYS A 288 3.47 26.55 -7.15
N ARG A 289 3.63 26.12 -8.39
CA ARG A 289 4.42 24.95 -8.76
C ARG A 289 5.09 25.17 -10.10
N GLY A 290 6.12 24.38 -10.38
CA GLY A 290 6.89 24.49 -11.61
C GLY A 290 8.18 23.71 -11.50
N ILE A 291 8.93 23.67 -12.59
CA ILE A 291 10.26 23.06 -12.60
C ILE A 291 11.27 24.19 -12.37
N LEU A 292 12.11 24.04 -11.37
CA LEU A 292 13.30 24.86 -11.19
C LEU A 292 14.52 23.96 -11.28
N HIS A 293 15.57 24.41 -11.92
CA HIS A 293 16.83 23.67 -11.89
C HIS A 293 17.58 24.09 -10.63
N CYS A 294 17.93 23.15 -9.75
CA CYS A 294 18.76 23.45 -8.58
C CYS A 294 20.21 23.10 -8.88
N ARG A 295 21.13 23.93 -8.37
CA ARG A 295 22.55 23.70 -8.55
C ARG A 295 23.05 22.61 -7.59
N ASN A 296 23.59 21.52 -8.12
CA ASN A 296 24.22 20.48 -7.32
C ASN A 296 25.60 21.00 -6.84
N PRO A 297 25.83 21.09 -5.52
CA PRO A 297 27.06 21.67 -4.98
C PRO A 297 28.30 20.77 -5.18
N ARG A 298 28.14 19.47 -5.42
CA ARG A 298 29.26 18.53 -5.56
C ARG A 298 29.91 18.57 -6.94
N ASN A 299 29.10 18.73 -7.99
CA ASN A 299 29.57 18.72 -9.38
C ASN A 299 29.26 20.02 -10.13
N GLY A 300 28.54 20.96 -9.51
CA GLY A 300 28.16 22.24 -10.11
C GLY A 300 27.05 22.15 -11.16
N CYS A 301 26.51 20.95 -11.45
CA CYS A 301 25.51 20.74 -12.48
C CYS A 301 24.13 21.25 -12.06
N TRP A 302 23.36 21.74 -13.04
CA TRP A 302 21.97 22.13 -12.85
C TRP A 302 21.07 20.93 -13.06
N GLU A 303 20.42 20.49 -12.00
CA GLU A 303 19.52 19.33 -12.01
C GLU A 303 18.07 19.82 -11.91
N PRO A 304 17.14 19.28 -12.70
CA PRO A 304 15.74 19.70 -12.64
C PRO A 304 15.08 19.17 -11.36
N TYR A 305 14.53 20.08 -10.56
CA TYR A 305 13.66 19.79 -9.44
C TYR A 305 12.26 20.28 -9.75
N LYS A 306 11.26 19.49 -9.37
CA LYS A 306 9.89 19.98 -9.32
C LYS A 306 9.69 20.67 -7.98
N CYS A 307 9.38 21.95 -8.02
CA CYS A 307 9.21 22.80 -6.86
C CYS A 307 7.72 23.01 -6.59
N ILE A 308 7.33 22.99 -5.31
CA ILE A 308 5.97 23.25 -4.84
C ILE A 308 6.05 24.28 -3.72
N LEU A 309 5.51 25.47 -3.96
CA LEU A 309 5.27 26.47 -2.94
C LEU A 309 3.88 26.29 -2.36
N THR A 310 3.83 26.28 -1.05
CA THR A 310 2.61 26.08 -0.28
C THR A 310 2.47 27.19 0.75
N ASP A 311 1.36 27.22 1.47
CA ASP A 311 1.22 28.15 2.60
C ASP A 311 2.21 27.87 3.74
N GLU A 312 2.73 26.63 3.83
CA GLU A 312 3.52 26.17 4.98
C GLU A 312 4.95 25.75 4.66
N LYS A 313 5.27 25.46 3.40
CA LYS A 313 6.53 24.81 2.98
C LYS A 313 6.88 25.14 1.53
N LEU A 314 8.18 25.18 1.24
CA LEU A 314 8.70 25.06 -0.11
C LEU A 314 9.33 23.68 -0.28
N ILE A 315 8.77 22.88 -1.18
CA ILE A 315 9.14 21.49 -1.39
C ILE A 315 9.88 21.34 -2.71
N PHE A 316 11.04 20.70 -2.71
CA PHE A 316 11.80 20.35 -3.91
C PHE A 316 11.84 18.83 -4.06
N ILE A 317 11.42 18.36 -5.23
CA ILE A 317 11.41 16.94 -5.58
C ILE A 317 12.36 16.74 -6.74
N LYS A 318 13.44 15.97 -6.52
CA LYS A 318 14.40 15.65 -7.60
C LYS A 318 13.70 14.82 -8.69
N LEU A 319 13.90 15.18 -9.95
CA LEU A 319 13.41 14.39 -11.08
C LEU A 319 14.51 13.39 -11.51
N GLU A 320 14.21 12.08 -11.46
CA GLU A 320 15.08 11.03 -12.05
C GLU A 320 14.86 10.93 -13.58
N GLY A 321 15.90 10.53 -14.32
CA GLY A 321 16.23 10.98 -15.68
C GLY A 321 15.43 10.51 -16.92
N ASP A 322 16.02 10.87 -18.07
CA ASP A 322 15.75 10.57 -19.50
C ASP A 322 14.76 11.41 -20.35
N LYS A 323 14.10 12.47 -19.84
CA LYS A 323 13.33 13.39 -20.72
C LYS A 323 13.58 14.89 -20.56
N ILE A 324 14.42 15.30 -19.62
CA ILE A 324 14.93 16.69 -19.53
C ILE A 324 16.45 16.56 -19.45
N ARG A 325 17.15 16.95 -20.53
CA ARG A 325 18.62 16.89 -20.56
C ARG A 325 19.15 17.62 -19.35
N SER A 326 19.95 16.95 -18.52
CA SER A 326 20.86 17.65 -17.62
C SER A 326 21.71 18.57 -18.50
N LEU A 327 21.62 19.87 -18.29
CA LEU A 327 22.40 20.82 -19.08
C LEU A 327 23.84 20.73 -18.57
N SER A 328 24.63 19.91 -19.26
CA SER A 328 26.06 19.81 -19.03
C SER A 328 26.71 21.11 -19.51
N SER A 329 27.51 21.74 -18.65
CA SER A 329 28.50 22.72 -19.05
C SER A 329 29.36 22.11 -20.16
N HIS A 330 29.22 22.58 -21.39
CA HIS A 330 30.11 22.19 -22.47
C HIS A 330 31.53 22.66 -22.13
N ASN A 331 32.46 21.70 -22.05
CA ASN A 331 33.92 21.82 -22.07
C ASN A 331 34.52 23.08 -21.40
N ILE A 332 34.71 22.99 -20.07
CA ILE A 332 35.91 23.56 -19.46
C ILE A 332 36.75 22.36 -19.00
N SER A 333 37.82 22.13 -19.74
CA SER A 333 38.93 21.25 -19.38
C SER A 333 39.26 21.35 -17.89
N LEU A 334 39.46 20.19 -17.25
CA LEU A 334 40.16 20.03 -15.99
C LEU A 334 41.52 20.73 -16.07
N ASN A 335 41.52 22.01 -15.73
CA ASN A 335 42.68 22.80 -15.38
C ASN A 335 42.20 23.72 -14.26
N THR A 336 42.86 23.57 -13.11
CA THR A 336 43.13 24.61 -12.11
C THR A 336 42.41 25.94 -12.34
N TYR A 337 41.55 26.32 -11.38
CA TYR A 337 41.06 27.68 -11.14
C TYR A 337 41.47 28.71 -12.20
N PRO A 338 40.58 29.11 -13.12
CA PRO A 338 40.77 30.37 -13.82
C PRO A 338 40.51 31.46 -12.80
N SER A 339 41.61 32.09 -12.39
CA SER A 339 41.66 33.42 -11.82
C SER A 339 40.56 34.30 -12.41
N THR A 340 39.59 34.67 -11.57
CA THR A 340 38.92 35.96 -11.74
C THR A 340 40.00 37.02 -11.95
N PRO A 341 39.84 37.93 -12.92
CA PRO A 341 40.81 38.99 -13.13
C PRO A 341 41.02 39.73 -11.81
N SER A 342 42.30 39.94 -11.51
CA SER A 342 42.82 40.62 -10.33
C SER A 342 41.94 41.80 -9.88
N ASN A 343 41.12 41.56 -8.87
CA ASN A 343 40.80 42.54 -7.86
C ASN A 343 40.75 41.80 -6.54
N ASP A 344 41.90 41.85 -5.87
CA ASP A 344 42.35 41.09 -4.70
C ASP A 344 41.63 41.51 -3.40
N TRP A 345 40.36 41.91 -3.51
CA TRP A 345 39.65 42.69 -2.50
C TRP A 345 38.16 42.34 -2.47
N ARG A 346 37.70 41.64 -1.41
CA ARG A 346 36.26 41.48 -1.10
C ARG A 346 35.80 42.62 -0.17
N ARG A 347 34.61 43.19 -0.40
CA ARG A 347 33.98 44.20 0.48
C ARG A 347 33.18 43.51 1.57
N GLY A 348 33.51 43.77 2.84
CA GLY A 348 32.70 43.40 4.00
C GLY A 348 32.25 44.64 4.79
N ALA A 349 31.05 44.58 5.37
CA ALA A 349 30.54 45.63 6.25
C ALA A 349 30.52 45.15 7.72
N ARG A 350 31.45 45.66 8.54
CA ARG A 350 31.24 45.79 9.99
C ARG A 350 31.16 47.27 10.29
N LYS A 351 30.02 47.74 10.80
CA LYS A 351 29.89 49.16 11.15
C LYS A 351 30.91 49.53 12.25
N PRO A 352 31.59 50.69 12.17
CA PRO A 352 31.41 51.76 11.19
C PRO A 352 32.61 51.90 10.22
N VAL A 353 33.12 50.85 9.56
CA VAL A 353 34.11 51.02 8.47
C VAL A 353 33.92 49.96 7.37
N LYS A 354 33.87 50.38 6.09
CA LYS A 354 33.99 49.48 4.93
C LYS A 354 35.46 49.12 4.75
N VAL A 355 35.81 47.84 4.93
CA VAL A 355 37.19 47.36 4.77
C VAL A 355 37.23 46.39 3.60
N HIS A 356 38.22 46.57 2.72
CA HIS A 356 38.57 45.61 1.68
C HIS A 356 39.56 44.60 2.30
N ARG A 357 39.40 43.29 2.05
CA ARG A 357 40.40 42.27 2.43
C ARG A 357 40.73 41.33 1.27
N ARG A 358 41.98 40.83 1.26
CA ARG A 358 42.44 39.74 0.39
C ARG A 358 41.66 38.45 0.68
N SER A 359 41.21 37.79 -0.38
CA SER A 359 40.42 36.55 -0.32
C SER A 359 41.14 35.39 0.37
N SER A 360 42.48 35.41 0.40
CA SER A 360 43.31 34.39 1.04
C SER A 360 43.28 34.39 2.58
N PHE A 361 42.69 35.41 3.22
CA PHE A 361 42.62 35.55 4.68
C PHE A 361 41.20 35.37 5.26
N THR A 362 40.28 34.83 4.46
CA THR A 362 38.90 34.55 4.88
C THR A 362 38.60 33.07 4.68
N GLU A 363 38.38 32.34 5.77
CA GLU A 363 37.65 31.07 5.70
C GLU A 363 36.22 31.38 5.26
N GLU A 364 35.80 30.80 4.14
CA GLU A 364 34.39 30.81 3.76
C GLU A 364 33.62 29.98 4.79
N TRP A 365 32.65 30.61 5.45
CA TRP A 365 31.59 29.86 6.13
C TRP A 365 30.91 29.01 5.06
N ALA A 366 31.19 27.72 5.02
CA ALA A 366 30.46 26.78 4.18
C ALA A 366 29.00 26.81 4.66
N PRO A 367 28.05 27.33 3.86
CA PRO A 367 26.64 27.16 4.21
C PRO A 367 26.35 25.66 4.16
N VAL A 368 25.54 25.16 5.10
CA VAL A 368 25.06 23.78 5.06
C VAL A 368 24.23 23.63 3.77
N ASN A 369 24.84 23.06 2.74
CA ASN A 369 24.29 23.02 1.39
C ASN A 369 23.92 21.58 1.01
N PHE A 370 23.00 21.44 0.05
CA PHE A 370 22.35 20.23 -0.51
C PHE A 370 23.07 18.86 -0.38
N ALA A 371 24.40 18.82 -0.39
CA ALA A 371 25.21 17.62 -0.21
C ALA A 371 25.11 16.98 1.18
N ASP A 372 24.87 17.77 2.23
CA ASP A 372 24.89 17.30 3.64
C ASP A 372 23.53 16.77 4.11
N PHE A 373 22.43 17.14 3.46
CA PHE A 373 21.09 16.65 3.81
C PHE A 373 20.85 15.20 3.38
N ASN A 374 21.64 14.67 2.44
CA ASN A 374 21.66 13.24 2.14
C ASN A 374 22.23 12.41 3.31
N LEU A 375 22.99 13.00 4.24
CA LEU A 375 23.65 12.29 5.36
C LEU A 375 22.85 12.27 6.68
N ILE A 376 21.89 13.18 6.89
CA ILE A 376 21.12 13.26 8.15
C ILE A 376 20.07 12.13 8.26
N SER A 377 19.88 11.34 7.20
CA SER A 377 18.98 10.17 7.19
C SER A 377 19.48 8.96 8.01
N SER A 378 20.70 9.01 8.56
CA SER A 378 21.31 7.88 9.27
C SER A 378 21.00 7.81 10.78
N GLY A 379 20.20 8.72 11.33
CA GLY A 379 19.92 8.82 12.77
C GLY A 379 18.60 8.22 13.29
N PHE A 380 17.70 7.72 12.43
CA PHE A 380 16.43 7.14 12.88
C PHE A 380 16.42 5.62 12.74
N SER A 381 16.71 4.95 13.86
CA SER A 381 16.46 3.52 14.04
C SER A 381 14.96 3.27 14.20
N GLY A 382 14.35 2.67 13.20
CA GLY A 382 12.96 2.22 13.24
C GLY A 382 12.49 1.82 11.87
N ASN A 383 12.06 0.56 11.73
CA ASN A 383 11.51 -0.01 10.50
C ASN A 383 10.35 0.85 9.95
N LEU A 384 10.65 1.72 8.99
CA LEU A 384 9.72 2.46 8.14
C LEU A 384 9.91 1.96 6.69
N PRO A 385 8.82 1.74 5.92
CA PRO A 385 8.95 1.35 4.53
C PRO A 385 9.54 2.51 3.72
N THR A 386 10.69 2.24 3.08
CA THR A 386 11.37 3.00 2.00
C THR A 386 11.33 4.53 2.11
N PRO A 387 12.46 5.20 2.42
CA PRO A 387 12.44 6.63 2.71
C PRO A 387 12.15 7.46 1.46
N ASP A 388 11.43 8.56 1.66
CA ASP A 388 11.26 9.71 0.78
C ASP A 388 12.62 10.39 0.46
N ARG A 389 13.58 9.67 -0.15
CA ARG A 389 15.01 10.02 -0.25
C ARG A 389 15.33 11.23 -1.15
N TYR A 390 14.32 11.89 -1.73
CA TYR A 390 14.53 12.97 -2.73
C TYR A 390 13.64 14.20 -2.53
N CYS A 391 13.05 14.34 -1.35
CA CYS A 391 12.23 15.49 -0.99
C CYS A 391 13.03 16.43 -0.08
N LEU A 392 13.28 17.66 -0.51
CA LEU A 392 13.76 18.73 0.37
C LEU A 392 12.58 19.61 0.76
N GLU A 393 12.31 19.71 2.06
CA GLU A 393 11.32 20.63 2.60
C GLU A 393 12.02 21.80 3.27
N LEU A 394 11.67 23.03 2.88
CA LEU A 394 12.06 24.25 3.58
C LEU A 394 10.86 24.86 4.30
N GLU A 395 11.02 25.07 5.61
CA GLU A 395 10.12 25.89 6.40
C GLU A 395 10.37 27.38 6.06
N TYR A 396 9.33 28.09 5.64
CA TYR A 396 9.42 29.44 5.05
C TYR A 396 9.59 30.56 6.06
N SER A 397 9.46 30.29 7.36
CA SER A 397 9.72 31.28 8.40
C SER A 397 11.18 31.74 8.27
N ALA A 398 11.37 32.95 7.74
CA ALA A 398 12.64 33.60 7.40
C ALA A 398 13.29 33.26 6.03
N CYS A 399 12.53 32.74 5.05
CA CYS A 399 13.00 32.65 3.67
C CYS A 399 12.94 34.01 2.92
N CYS A 400 13.95 34.34 2.12
CA CYS A 400 13.96 35.45 1.16
C CYS A 400 14.39 34.94 -0.22
N ALA A 401 13.64 35.30 -1.26
CA ALA A 401 13.98 35.01 -2.65
C ALA A 401 14.42 36.27 -3.40
N GLU A 402 15.59 36.22 -4.03
CA GLU A 402 16.13 37.26 -4.90
C GLU A 402 16.40 36.71 -6.30
N ILE A 403 16.34 37.58 -7.32
CA ILE A 403 16.64 37.19 -8.71
C ILE A 403 17.95 37.85 -9.13
N GLU A 404 18.88 37.06 -9.60
CA GLU A 404 20.16 37.46 -10.17
C GLU A 404 20.26 36.96 -11.64
N ARG A 405 21.17 37.54 -12.42
CA ARG A 405 21.52 36.99 -13.75
C ARG A 405 22.52 35.85 -13.58
N ASN A 406 22.20 34.71 -14.20
CA ASN A 406 23.12 33.59 -14.31
C ASN A 406 24.08 33.83 -15.49
N ASN A 407 25.16 34.60 -15.24
CA ASN A 407 26.08 35.08 -16.28
C ASN A 407 26.91 33.98 -17.00
N GLY A 408 26.64 32.69 -16.76
CA GLY A 408 27.34 31.55 -17.36
C GLY A 408 26.46 30.44 -17.92
N HIS A 409 25.15 30.67 -18.10
CA HIS A 409 24.22 29.64 -18.61
C HIS A 409 23.14 30.24 -19.51
N GLU A 410 23.24 30.06 -20.83
CA GLU A 410 22.31 30.64 -21.81
C GLU A 410 20.89 30.06 -21.69
N ASP A 411 20.75 28.77 -21.39
CA ASP A 411 19.43 28.11 -21.26
C ASP A 411 18.71 28.38 -19.92
N LEU A 412 19.42 28.88 -18.91
CA LEU A 412 18.91 29.13 -17.56
C LEU A 412 19.39 30.50 -17.03
N PRO A 413 19.05 31.61 -17.72
CA PRO A 413 19.64 32.92 -17.46
C PRO A 413 19.13 33.58 -16.17
N HIS A 414 18.05 33.06 -15.56
CA HIS A 414 17.40 33.66 -14.39
C HIS A 414 17.64 32.82 -13.13
N LEU A 415 18.58 33.27 -12.29
CA LEU A 415 18.91 32.66 -11.01
C LEU A 415 17.98 33.18 -9.92
N ILE A 416 17.20 32.30 -9.29
CA ILE A 416 16.41 32.57 -8.09
C ILE A 416 17.19 32.03 -6.89
N ARG A 417 17.75 32.94 -6.10
CA ARG A 417 18.49 32.64 -4.88
C ARG A 417 17.55 32.69 -3.68
N ILE A 418 17.38 31.55 -3.03
CA ILE A 418 16.50 31.37 -1.87
C ILE A 418 17.38 31.25 -0.64
N THR A 419 17.18 32.12 0.34
CA THR A 419 17.98 32.21 1.56
C THR A 419 17.09 32.05 2.78
N ASN A 420 17.50 31.20 3.73
CA ASN A 420 16.98 31.18 5.10
C ASN A 420 18.18 31.31 6.07
N ARG A 421 17.94 31.48 7.37
CA ARG A 421 18.93 31.59 8.45
C ARG A 421 20.00 30.50 8.43
N GLN A 422 19.72 29.33 7.86
CA GLN A 422 20.61 28.16 7.85
C GLN A 422 20.98 27.65 6.45
N THR A 423 20.30 28.11 5.39
CA THR A 423 20.36 27.45 4.07
C THR A 423 20.37 28.46 2.93
N LEU A 424 21.21 28.20 1.92
CA LEU A 424 21.26 28.93 0.66
C LEU A 424 20.95 27.93 -0.47
N ILE A 425 19.91 28.21 -1.25
CA ILE A 425 19.53 27.40 -2.40
C ILE A 425 19.54 28.26 -3.66
N ASP A 426 20.42 27.89 -4.58
CA ASP A 426 20.46 28.47 -5.92
C ASP A 426 19.58 27.64 -6.86
N THR A 427 18.54 28.26 -7.40
CA THR A 427 17.63 27.67 -8.39
C THR A 427 17.57 28.51 -9.66
N ALA A 428 17.24 27.95 -10.82
CA ALA A 428 17.19 28.69 -12.07
C ALA A 428 16.03 28.25 -12.99
N THR A 429 15.57 29.18 -13.82
CA THR A 429 14.56 28.96 -14.87
C THR A 429 14.94 29.68 -16.17
N ALA A 430 14.38 29.22 -17.29
CA ALA A 430 14.55 29.79 -18.61
C ALA A 430 13.77 31.11 -18.82
N LYS A 431 12.67 31.31 -18.08
CA LYS A 431 11.74 32.44 -18.29
C LYS A 431 11.75 33.42 -17.12
N ILE A 432 11.85 34.72 -17.41
CA ILE A 432 11.87 35.77 -16.39
C ILE A 432 10.51 35.90 -15.68
N GLU A 433 9.41 35.64 -16.39
CA GLU A 433 8.06 35.65 -15.83
C GLU A 433 7.94 34.60 -14.72
N GLU A 434 8.39 33.37 -15.00
CA GLU A 434 8.40 32.29 -14.00
C GLU A 434 9.27 32.64 -12.80
N ALA A 435 10.45 33.22 -13.02
CA ALA A 435 11.34 33.66 -11.95
C ALA A 435 10.68 34.71 -11.05
N ASN A 436 10.01 35.70 -11.65
CA ASN A 436 9.28 36.74 -10.92
C ASN A 436 8.12 36.17 -10.11
N GLU A 437 7.32 35.26 -10.69
CA GLU A 437 6.22 34.60 -9.99
C GLU A 437 6.71 33.76 -8.79
N TRP A 438 7.84 33.04 -8.94
CA TRP A 438 8.45 32.28 -7.84
C TRP A 438 8.97 33.20 -6.74
N LYS A 439 9.71 34.25 -7.11
CA LYS A 439 10.19 35.26 -6.16
C LYS A 439 9.04 35.91 -5.39
N GLN A 440 7.98 36.30 -6.10
CA GLN A 440 6.82 36.93 -5.49
C GLN A 440 6.14 35.96 -4.53
N GLY A 441 5.81 34.75 -4.96
CA GLY A 441 5.15 33.75 -4.12
C GLY A 441 5.95 33.42 -2.85
N ILE A 442 7.25 33.16 -2.98
CA ILE A 442 8.10 32.81 -1.83
C ILE A 442 8.15 33.98 -0.83
N ASN A 443 8.35 35.21 -1.31
CA ASN A 443 8.43 36.39 -0.46
C ASN A 443 7.09 36.78 0.17
N GLU A 444 5.96 36.54 -0.51
CA GLU A 444 4.62 36.75 0.04
C GLU A 444 4.34 35.79 1.19
N VAL A 445 4.60 34.49 0.99
CA VAL A 445 4.44 33.46 2.01
C VAL A 445 5.37 33.74 3.21
N ALA A 446 6.61 34.16 2.96
CA ALA A 446 7.57 34.54 4.01
C ALA A 446 7.15 35.80 4.82
N ARG A 447 6.40 36.73 4.22
CA ARG A 447 5.91 37.95 4.89
C ARG A 447 4.57 37.76 5.60
N SER A 448 3.77 36.78 5.19
CA SER A 448 2.55 36.44 5.93
C SER A 448 2.91 35.81 7.28
N ARG A 449 2.48 36.45 8.38
CA ARG A 449 2.33 35.73 9.67
C ARG A 449 1.44 34.51 9.43
N PRO A 450 1.62 33.37 10.13
CA PRO A 450 0.62 32.30 10.11
C PRO A 450 -0.70 32.91 10.60
N ARG A 451 -1.54 33.32 9.65
CA ARG A 451 -2.90 33.72 9.93
C ARG A 451 -3.61 32.41 10.23
N SER A 452 -4.35 32.36 11.34
CA SER A 452 -5.46 31.42 11.46
C SER A 452 -6.24 31.48 10.14
N CYS A 453 -6.59 30.32 9.61
CA CYS A 453 -7.21 30.10 8.30
C CYS A 453 -8.60 30.76 8.12
N GLU A 454 -8.96 31.77 8.93
CA GLU A 454 -10.30 32.34 9.00
C GLU A 454 -10.62 33.32 7.87
N THR A 455 -9.64 33.79 7.08
CA THR A 455 -9.89 34.85 6.08
C THR A 455 -9.73 34.44 4.62
N ALA A 456 -9.25 33.23 4.33
CA ALA A 456 -9.31 32.63 2.98
C ALA A 456 -10.52 31.70 2.81
N SER A 457 -11.07 31.16 3.90
CA SER A 457 -12.24 30.28 3.93
C SER A 457 -13.56 30.96 3.55
N ASN A 458 -13.57 32.30 3.45
CA ASN A 458 -14.71 33.06 2.93
C ASN A 458 -14.75 33.14 1.39
N ARG A 459 -13.81 32.50 0.66
CA ARG A 459 -13.90 32.38 -0.80
C ARG A 459 -14.42 30.98 -1.19
N ARG A 460 -15.73 30.95 -1.46
CA ARG A 460 -16.58 29.83 -1.90
C ARG A 460 -16.78 28.73 -0.85
N ARG A 461 -17.86 28.83 -0.06
CA ARG A 461 -18.55 27.59 0.37
C ARG A 461 -18.92 26.86 -0.92
N ASP A 462 -18.37 25.66 -1.13
CA ASP A 462 -18.80 24.81 -2.23
C ASP A 462 -20.27 24.49 -2.04
N LYS A 463 -21.12 25.25 -2.74
CA LYS A 463 -22.54 24.97 -2.83
C LYS A 463 -22.68 23.63 -3.57
N ILE A 464 -23.46 22.73 -2.99
CA ILE A 464 -23.84 21.49 -3.64
C ILE A 464 -25.16 21.70 -4.38
N SER A 465 -25.30 21.13 -5.58
CA SER A 465 -26.57 21.10 -6.31
C SER A 465 -27.53 20.11 -5.67
N ASP A 466 -28.83 20.45 -5.69
CA ASP A 466 -29.88 19.57 -5.19
C ASP A 466 -29.91 18.23 -5.93
N ASP A 467 -29.64 18.24 -7.24
CA ASP A 467 -29.60 17.07 -8.10
C ASP A 467 -28.55 16.05 -7.61
N LEU A 468 -27.33 16.50 -7.32
CA LEU A 468 -26.25 15.63 -6.82
C LEU A 468 -26.49 15.21 -5.37
N ALA A 469 -26.92 16.14 -4.51
CA ALA A 469 -27.15 15.85 -3.09
C ALA A 469 -28.24 14.79 -2.86
N ARG A 470 -29.27 14.76 -3.70
CA ARG A 470 -30.36 13.75 -3.62
C ARG A 470 -29.88 12.33 -3.88
N LEU A 471 -28.78 12.15 -4.63
CA LEU A 471 -28.22 10.82 -4.88
C LEU A 471 -27.52 10.21 -3.65
N ALA A 472 -27.12 11.02 -2.65
CA ALA A 472 -26.60 10.51 -1.39
C ALA A 472 -27.72 10.04 -0.46
N VAL A 473 -28.20 8.82 -0.68
CA VAL A 473 -29.26 8.20 0.12
C VAL A 473 -28.72 7.70 1.46
N TYR A 474 -27.68 6.84 1.42
CA TYR A 474 -27.12 6.12 2.57
C TYR A 474 -25.71 6.55 2.99
N ALA A 475 -25.02 7.34 2.15
CA ALA A 475 -23.63 7.72 2.35
C ALA A 475 -23.50 9.26 2.39
N ARG A 476 -24.29 9.91 3.24
CA ARG A 476 -24.30 11.36 3.39
C ARG A 476 -23.10 11.82 4.21
N THR A 477 -22.25 12.64 3.62
CA THR A 477 -21.07 13.14 4.33
C THR A 477 -21.44 14.37 5.17
N THR A 478 -21.25 14.26 6.49
CA THR A 478 -21.44 15.34 7.48
C THR A 478 -20.13 15.63 8.23
N LYS A 479 -20.13 16.64 9.13
CA LYS A 479 -18.94 16.98 9.94
C LYS A 479 -18.79 15.98 11.09
N PHE A 480 -17.58 15.43 11.26
CA PHE A 480 -17.32 14.39 12.25
C PHE A 480 -17.60 14.86 13.68
N ARG A 481 -18.51 14.14 14.35
CA ARG A 481 -18.80 14.29 15.77
C ARG A 481 -18.91 12.92 16.40
N LEU A 482 -18.05 12.66 17.39
CA LEU A 482 -18.12 11.48 18.22
C LEU A 482 -19.22 11.72 19.28
N ILE A 483 -20.46 11.38 18.95
CA ILE A 483 -21.62 11.60 19.82
C ILE A 483 -21.90 10.34 20.65
N SER A 484 -22.19 10.49 21.93
CA SER A 484 -22.63 9.37 22.77
C SER A 484 -24.00 8.84 22.30
N SER A 485 -24.13 7.52 22.24
CA SER A 485 -25.22 6.79 21.57
C SER A 485 -26.64 7.09 22.06
N ASP A 486 -26.82 7.77 23.18
CA ASP A 486 -28.10 7.80 23.89
C ASP A 486 -29.09 8.84 23.33
N LYS A 487 -28.75 9.61 22.30
CA LYS A 487 -29.65 10.63 21.70
C LYS A 487 -29.88 10.60 20.19
N ALA A 488 -29.24 9.72 19.40
CA ALA A 488 -29.15 9.92 17.94
C ALA A 488 -29.58 8.74 17.04
N LYS A 489 -30.35 7.76 17.52
CA LYS A 489 -30.33 6.42 16.89
C LYS A 489 -31.09 6.21 15.57
N ALA A 490 -32.05 7.04 15.17
CA ALA A 490 -32.88 6.73 13.98
C ALA A 490 -32.53 7.51 12.71
N ARG A 491 -31.78 8.63 12.80
CA ARG A 491 -31.51 9.52 11.64
C ARG A 491 -30.06 9.68 11.25
N THR A 492 -29.12 9.06 11.96
CA THR A 492 -27.69 9.18 11.66
C THR A 492 -27.10 7.98 10.93
N PHE A 493 -27.81 6.85 10.79
CA PHE A 493 -27.27 5.64 10.15
C PHE A 493 -26.88 5.86 8.68
N ASN A 494 -27.58 6.77 8.00
CA ASN A 494 -27.31 7.18 6.62
C ASN A 494 -26.30 8.33 6.49
N GLU A 495 -25.77 8.80 7.62
CA GLU A 495 -24.66 9.75 7.68
C GLU A 495 -23.33 9.01 7.88
N MET A 496 -22.27 9.53 7.29
CA MET A 496 -20.93 8.98 7.39
C MET A 496 -19.84 10.05 7.38
N HIS A 497 -18.64 9.63 7.76
CA HIS A 497 -17.49 10.51 7.88
C HIS A 497 -16.28 9.93 7.16
N SER A 498 -15.48 10.82 6.57
CA SER A 498 -14.17 10.49 5.98
C SER A 498 -13.08 11.16 6.81
N LEU A 499 -12.13 10.40 7.33
CA LEU A 499 -11.06 10.90 8.19
C LEU A 499 -9.68 10.62 7.56
N PRO A 500 -8.75 11.58 7.59
CA PRO A 500 -7.34 11.29 7.28
C PRO A 500 -6.77 10.27 8.28
N GLU A 501 -5.86 9.40 7.83
CA GLU A 501 -5.27 8.32 8.65
C GLU A 501 -4.77 8.82 10.03
N LYS A 502 -4.09 9.97 10.10
CA LYS A 502 -3.52 10.51 11.35
C LYS A 502 -4.61 10.91 12.34
N VAL A 503 -5.72 11.45 11.84
CA VAL A 503 -6.87 11.84 12.64
C VAL A 503 -7.60 10.60 13.14
N ALA A 504 -7.83 9.63 12.27
CA ALA A 504 -8.48 8.38 12.63
C ALA A 504 -7.68 7.61 13.70
N LEU A 505 -6.36 7.46 13.50
CA LEU A 505 -5.44 6.81 14.44
C LEU A 505 -5.41 7.50 15.80
N LYS A 506 -5.44 8.84 15.82
CA LYS A 506 -5.52 9.62 17.07
C LYS A 506 -6.85 9.38 17.77
N THR A 507 -7.97 9.52 17.06
CA THR A 507 -9.32 9.35 17.61
C THR A 507 -9.52 7.95 18.17
N MET A 508 -9.10 6.91 17.46
CA MET A 508 -9.25 5.53 17.91
C MET A 508 -8.40 5.22 19.14
N THR A 509 -7.24 5.87 19.28
CA THR A 509 -6.35 5.68 20.44
C THR A 509 -6.93 6.38 21.68
N SER A 510 -7.48 7.58 21.50
CA SER A 510 -8.07 8.35 22.59
C SER A 510 -9.42 7.81 23.06
N ASN A 511 -10.27 7.31 22.16
CA ASN A 511 -11.64 6.90 22.46
C ASN A 511 -12.04 5.57 21.76
N PRO A 512 -11.37 4.44 22.05
CA PRO A 512 -11.54 3.20 21.30
C PRO A 512 -12.95 2.62 21.36
N SER A 513 -13.58 2.57 22.54
CA SER A 513 -14.94 2.03 22.69
C SER A 513 -15.98 2.87 21.94
N GLN A 514 -15.88 4.19 22.02
CA GLN A 514 -16.78 5.10 21.28
C GLN A 514 -16.58 4.98 19.76
N PHE A 515 -15.34 4.78 19.31
CA PHE A 515 -15.03 4.55 17.90
C PHE A 515 -15.66 3.24 17.39
N ILE A 516 -15.66 2.16 18.19
CA ILE A 516 -16.38 0.92 17.86
C ILE A 516 -17.88 1.16 17.81
N MET A 517 -18.46 1.78 18.83
CA MET A 517 -19.90 2.08 18.90
C MET A 517 -20.38 2.90 17.70
N TYR A 518 -19.59 3.89 17.27
CA TYR A 518 -19.85 4.65 16.04
C TYR A 518 -19.94 3.72 14.83
N HIS A 519 -18.98 2.81 14.67
CA HIS A 519 -18.92 1.88 13.54
C HIS A 519 -19.89 0.69 13.59
N GLN A 520 -20.70 0.57 14.65
CA GLN A 520 -21.82 -0.37 14.70
C GLN A 520 -23.03 0.17 13.92
N VAL A 521 -23.28 1.48 14.00
CA VAL A 521 -24.45 2.11 13.38
C VAL A 521 -24.10 2.78 12.06
N GLN A 522 -23.00 3.52 12.02
CA GLN A 522 -22.56 4.30 10.85
C GLN A 522 -21.35 3.62 10.22
N PHE A 523 -21.18 3.74 8.91
CA PHE A 523 -19.91 3.41 8.28
C PHE A 523 -18.96 4.61 8.21
N GLY A 524 -17.67 4.36 8.34
CA GLY A 524 -16.61 5.36 8.28
C GLY A 524 -15.64 5.05 7.16
N ARG A 525 -15.08 6.10 6.56
CA ARG A 525 -13.98 6.01 5.60
C ARG A 525 -12.71 6.59 6.20
N VAL A 526 -11.60 5.89 6.05
CA VAL A 526 -10.26 6.42 6.38
C VAL A 526 -9.41 6.38 5.12
N TYR A 527 -8.59 7.42 4.91
CA TYR A 527 -7.78 7.56 3.71
C TYR A 527 -6.36 8.08 4.01
N PRO A 528 -5.39 7.82 3.10
CA PRO A 528 -4.01 8.23 3.30
C PRO A 528 -3.87 9.76 3.39
N THR A 529 -2.95 10.26 4.22
CA THR A 529 -2.70 11.72 4.27
C THR A 529 -2.00 12.23 3.02
N GLY A 530 -2.26 13.49 2.65
CA GLY A 530 -1.64 14.16 1.49
C GLY A 530 -0.11 14.27 1.52
N THR A 531 0.56 13.97 2.63
CA THR A 531 2.03 13.87 2.69
C THR A 531 2.58 12.65 1.95
N ARG A 532 1.73 11.65 1.63
CA ARG A 532 2.12 10.41 0.93
C ARG A 532 2.17 10.62 -0.58
N LEU A 533 3.05 11.52 -1.03
CA LEU A 533 3.15 11.94 -2.44
C LEU A 533 3.44 10.78 -3.40
N TYR A 534 4.17 9.76 -2.95
CA TYR A 534 4.48 8.56 -3.75
C TYR A 534 3.46 7.44 -3.61
N SER A 535 2.25 7.75 -3.11
CA SER A 535 1.14 6.79 -2.96
C SER A 535 1.43 5.62 -2.03
N SER A 536 2.33 5.76 -1.05
CA SER A 536 2.52 4.75 0.00
C SER A 536 1.25 4.57 0.83
N ASN A 537 1.04 3.38 1.40
CA ASN A 537 -0.10 3.09 2.26
C ASN A 537 0.24 3.12 3.75
N TYR A 538 -0.77 3.33 4.59
CA TYR A 538 -0.71 3.14 6.04
C TYR A 538 -1.13 1.70 6.41
N ASP A 539 -0.80 1.25 7.61
CA ASP A 539 -1.25 -0.06 8.10
C ASP A 539 -2.77 -0.04 8.36
N PRO A 540 -3.57 -0.86 7.66
CA PRO A 540 -5.01 -0.89 7.82
C PRO A 540 -5.48 -1.64 9.09
N THR A 541 -4.63 -2.49 9.66
CA THR A 541 -4.99 -3.43 10.73
C THR A 541 -5.58 -2.74 11.97
N PRO A 542 -4.98 -1.66 12.52
CA PRO A 542 -5.50 -1.01 13.72
C PRO A 542 -6.92 -0.46 13.55
N LEU A 543 -7.28 -0.02 12.34
CA LEU A 543 -8.61 0.51 12.03
C LEU A 543 -9.64 -0.59 11.84
N TRP A 544 -9.27 -1.70 11.19
CA TRP A 544 -10.14 -2.88 11.10
C TRP A 544 -10.45 -3.47 12.47
N ASN A 545 -9.46 -3.55 13.36
CA ASN A 545 -9.61 -4.06 14.73
C ASN A 545 -10.64 -3.28 15.55
N LEU A 546 -10.93 -2.04 15.19
CA LEU A 546 -11.92 -1.18 15.86
C LEU A 546 -13.15 -0.91 14.98
N GLY A 547 -13.35 -1.75 13.95
CA GLY A 547 -14.58 -1.79 13.17
C GLY A 547 -14.67 -0.78 12.02
N CYS A 548 -13.62 -0.03 11.68
CA CYS A 548 -13.70 0.88 10.53
C CYS A 548 -13.91 0.09 9.22
N GLN A 549 -14.94 0.42 8.46
CA GLN A 549 -15.39 -0.37 7.29
C GLN A 549 -14.58 -0.07 6.04
N MET A 550 -14.45 1.22 5.68
CA MET A 550 -13.82 1.66 4.43
C MET A 550 -12.41 2.21 4.71
N VAL A 551 -11.47 1.31 4.92
CA VAL A 551 -10.05 1.65 5.08
C VAL A 551 -9.42 1.74 3.69
N ALA A 552 -9.48 2.94 3.09
CA ALA A 552 -9.10 3.17 1.70
C ALA A 552 -7.58 3.19 1.53
N LEU A 553 -7.09 2.46 0.52
CA LEU A 553 -5.67 2.32 0.19
C LEU A 553 -5.41 2.69 -1.28
N ASN A 554 -4.18 3.07 -1.60
CA ASN A 554 -3.67 3.25 -2.95
C ASN A 554 -3.40 1.87 -3.60
N TYR A 555 -4.29 1.43 -4.49
CA TYR A 555 -4.23 0.10 -5.12
C TYR A 555 -3.11 -0.03 -6.16
N GLN A 556 -2.59 1.09 -6.65
CA GLN A 556 -1.46 1.15 -7.56
C GLN A 556 -0.11 0.91 -6.88
N THR A 557 -0.07 0.80 -5.55
CA THR A 557 1.16 0.64 -4.78
C THR A 557 1.27 -0.78 -4.21
N PRO A 558 2.20 -1.63 -4.70
CA PRO A 558 2.30 -3.04 -4.32
C PRO A 558 3.02 -3.24 -2.97
N ASP A 559 2.63 -2.47 -1.95
CA ASP A 559 3.21 -2.50 -0.62
C ASP A 559 2.52 -3.49 0.32
N LYS A 560 3.10 -3.69 1.51
CA LYS A 560 2.58 -4.62 2.52
C LYS A 560 1.12 -4.33 2.88
N PRO A 561 0.68 -3.07 3.13
CA PRO A 561 -0.74 -2.77 3.37
C PRO A 561 -1.68 -3.28 2.27
N LEU A 562 -1.35 -3.09 0.99
CA LEU A 562 -2.19 -3.58 -0.10
C LEU A 562 -2.23 -5.12 -0.12
N GLN A 563 -1.11 -5.78 0.19
CA GLN A 563 -1.04 -7.25 0.32
C GLN A 563 -1.93 -7.76 1.46
N LEU A 564 -1.97 -7.06 2.60
CA LEU A 564 -2.89 -7.36 3.71
C LEU A 564 -4.35 -7.19 3.30
N ASN A 565 -4.65 -6.13 2.54
CA ASN A 565 -5.98 -5.91 1.99
C ASN A 565 -6.40 -7.04 1.05
N HIS A 566 -5.56 -7.45 0.11
CA HIS A 566 -5.84 -8.60 -0.75
C HIS A 566 -6.06 -9.89 0.05
N GLY A 567 -5.22 -10.17 1.05
CA GLY A 567 -5.39 -11.36 1.90
C GLY A 567 -6.70 -11.36 2.69
N LYS A 568 -7.06 -10.22 3.29
CA LYS A 568 -8.31 -10.08 4.06
C LYS A 568 -9.53 -10.23 3.17
N PHE A 569 -9.54 -9.59 2.01
CA PHE A 569 -10.72 -9.56 1.11
C PHE A 569 -10.75 -10.68 0.08
N GLN A 570 -9.76 -11.58 0.04
CA GLN A 570 -9.84 -12.84 -0.70
C GLN A 570 -10.81 -13.82 -0.02
N ASP A 571 -11.03 -13.69 1.29
CA ASP A 571 -12.05 -14.45 2.02
C ASP A 571 -13.46 -14.13 1.51
N ASN A 572 -14.42 -14.97 1.89
CA ASN A 572 -15.83 -14.82 1.53
C ASN A 572 -16.05 -14.66 0.01
N GLY A 573 -15.35 -15.47 -0.78
CA GLY A 573 -15.45 -15.52 -2.23
C GLY A 573 -14.77 -14.38 -2.97
N GLY A 574 -13.90 -13.62 -2.30
CA GLY A 574 -13.29 -12.45 -2.93
C GLY A 574 -14.30 -11.35 -3.23
N CYS A 575 -15.43 -11.32 -2.52
CA CYS A 575 -16.58 -10.51 -2.90
C CYS A 575 -16.47 -9.02 -2.49
N GLY A 576 -15.44 -8.69 -1.71
CA GLY A 576 -15.15 -7.32 -1.25
C GLY A 576 -15.85 -6.91 0.05
N TYR A 577 -16.66 -7.79 0.62
CA TYR A 577 -17.33 -7.62 1.91
C TYR A 577 -16.98 -8.77 2.85
N VAL A 578 -16.53 -8.45 4.06
CA VAL A 578 -16.20 -9.44 5.10
C VAL A 578 -16.91 -9.04 6.38
N LEU A 579 -17.73 -9.93 6.93
CA LEU A 579 -18.50 -9.71 8.14
C LEU A 579 -17.57 -9.54 9.35
N LYS A 580 -17.83 -8.52 10.17
CA LYS A 580 -17.09 -8.29 11.40
C LYS A 580 -17.39 -9.39 12.44
N PRO A 581 -16.45 -9.69 13.35
CA PRO A 581 -16.70 -10.54 14.51
C PRO A 581 -17.86 -10.01 15.35
N SER A 582 -18.65 -10.93 15.89
CA SER A 582 -19.84 -10.61 16.71
C SER A 582 -19.53 -9.68 17.88
N TYR A 583 -18.36 -9.82 18.51
CA TYR A 583 -17.97 -8.95 19.63
C TYR A 583 -17.75 -7.49 19.24
N LEU A 584 -17.36 -7.18 18.00
CA LEU A 584 -17.30 -5.78 17.54
C LEU A 584 -18.70 -5.16 17.38
N LEU A 585 -19.75 -5.97 17.44
CA LEU A 585 -21.15 -5.56 17.34
C LEU A 585 -21.82 -5.45 18.73
N LEU A 586 -21.11 -5.80 19.82
CA LEU A 586 -21.61 -5.67 21.18
C LEU A 586 -21.40 -4.25 21.72
N LYS A 587 -22.41 -3.71 22.42
CA LYS A 587 -22.36 -2.34 22.97
C LYS A 587 -21.25 -2.18 24.02
N ASP A 588 -21.01 -3.21 24.82
CA ASP A 588 -20.13 -3.15 25.99
C ASP A 588 -18.75 -3.79 25.76
N PHE A 589 -18.38 -4.05 24.50
CA PHE A 589 -17.08 -4.62 24.17
C PHE A 589 -15.95 -3.60 24.39
N ASN A 590 -14.96 -3.99 25.18
CA ASN A 590 -13.76 -3.20 25.42
C ASN A 590 -12.55 -3.81 24.68
N PRO A 591 -12.05 -3.15 23.61
CA PRO A 591 -10.94 -3.67 22.80
C PRO A 591 -9.60 -3.70 23.54
N ASN A 592 -9.49 -3.05 24.70
CA ASN A 592 -8.31 -3.09 25.55
C ASN A 592 -8.39 -4.19 26.63
N ALA A 593 -9.55 -4.81 26.83
CA ALA A 593 -9.75 -5.87 27.80
C ALA A 593 -9.51 -7.24 27.14
N MET A 594 -8.38 -7.90 27.45
CA MET A 594 -8.11 -9.24 26.93
C MET A 594 -9.23 -10.25 27.27
N MET A 595 -9.87 -10.08 28.43
CA MET A 595 -10.99 -10.93 28.86
C MET A 595 -12.22 -10.82 27.95
N ASP A 596 -12.42 -9.70 27.26
CA ASP A 596 -13.58 -9.54 26.38
C ASP A 596 -13.41 -10.36 25.10
N TYR A 597 -12.20 -10.40 24.53
CA TYR A 597 -11.90 -11.30 23.39
C TYR A 597 -12.08 -12.77 23.79
N ILE A 598 -11.64 -13.14 24.99
CA ILE A 598 -11.80 -14.48 25.57
C ILE A 598 -13.27 -14.84 25.74
N LYS A 599 -14.08 -13.92 26.25
CA LYS A 599 -15.46 -14.16 26.65
C LYS A 599 -16.41 -14.21 25.46
N PHE A 600 -16.17 -13.38 24.45
CA PHE A 600 -17.11 -13.16 23.35
C PHE A 600 -16.58 -13.64 21.99
N GLY A 601 -15.30 -13.95 21.87
CA GLY A 601 -14.68 -14.50 20.68
C GLY A 601 -14.46 -16.01 20.75
N ASN A 602 -13.78 -16.51 19.73
CA ASN A 602 -13.33 -17.88 19.64
C ASN A 602 -12.24 -18.17 20.68
N PRO A 603 -12.10 -19.44 21.09
CA PRO A 603 -11.04 -19.83 22.01
C PRO A 603 -9.66 -19.41 21.51
N LYS A 604 -8.79 -19.06 22.46
CA LYS A 604 -7.38 -18.79 22.16
C LYS A 604 -6.79 -19.97 21.39
N MET A 605 -5.93 -19.67 20.41
CA MET A 605 -5.32 -20.69 19.56
C MET A 605 -3.80 -20.64 19.67
N ASN A 606 -3.21 -21.80 19.92
CA ASN A 606 -1.79 -22.04 19.62
C ASN A 606 -1.69 -22.49 18.17
N PHE A 607 -0.94 -21.71 17.40
CA PHE A 607 -0.82 -21.85 15.97
C PHE A 607 0.65 -22.12 15.62
N THR A 608 0.95 -23.27 15.04
CA THR A 608 2.32 -23.63 14.63
C THR A 608 2.39 -23.80 13.12
N ILE A 609 3.33 -23.10 12.49
CA ILE A 609 3.63 -23.21 11.07
C ILE A 609 5.03 -23.74 10.89
N THR A 610 5.17 -24.83 10.16
CA THR A 610 6.46 -25.31 9.67
C THR A 610 6.61 -24.97 8.20
N VAL A 611 7.60 -24.16 7.86
CA VAL A 611 7.96 -23.89 6.46
C VAL A 611 8.87 -25.01 5.99
N ILE A 612 8.38 -25.83 5.05
CA ILE A 612 9.06 -27.05 4.61
C ILE A 612 9.95 -26.75 3.41
N ALA A 613 9.34 -26.33 2.29
CA ALA A 613 10.02 -26.17 1.00
C ALA A 613 9.27 -25.18 0.11
N ALA A 614 9.85 -24.77 -1.02
CA ALA A 614 9.13 -24.06 -2.08
C ALA A 614 9.47 -24.66 -3.45
N ARG A 615 8.68 -24.36 -4.47
CA ARG A 615 8.92 -24.68 -5.88
C ARG A 615 8.78 -23.44 -6.75
N HIS A 616 9.50 -23.41 -7.87
CA HIS A 616 9.36 -22.40 -8.94
C HIS A 616 9.52 -20.94 -8.48
N LEU A 617 10.42 -20.68 -7.52
CA LEU A 617 10.78 -19.31 -7.15
C LEU A 617 11.56 -18.64 -8.30
N GLU A 618 10.88 -17.86 -9.13
CA GLU A 618 11.51 -17.15 -10.23
C GLU A 618 12.44 -16.03 -9.73
N SER A 619 13.63 -15.92 -10.33
CA SER A 619 14.54 -14.80 -10.09
C SER A 619 14.56 -13.89 -11.30
N THR A 620 14.49 -12.58 -11.09
CA THR A 620 14.90 -11.60 -12.10
C THR A 620 16.36 -11.86 -12.51
N ARG A 621 16.70 -11.63 -13.78
CA ARG A 621 17.99 -11.98 -14.42
C ARG A 621 19.26 -11.41 -13.73
N LYS A 622 19.12 -10.59 -12.68
CA LYS A 622 20.21 -9.85 -12.00
C LYS A 622 20.70 -10.47 -10.67
N ALA A 623 20.07 -11.51 -10.12
CA ALA A 623 20.51 -12.10 -8.85
C ALA A 623 21.49 -13.28 -9.06
N ALA A 624 22.79 -13.01 -9.01
CA ALA A 624 23.85 -14.00 -9.26
C ALA A 624 24.08 -14.99 -8.09
N ALA A 625 23.53 -14.72 -6.90
CA ALA A 625 23.49 -15.64 -5.76
C ALA A 625 22.07 -15.66 -5.17
N ALA A 626 21.52 -16.84 -4.91
CA ALA A 626 20.14 -17.01 -4.50
C ALA A 626 20.07 -17.78 -3.18
N ASN A 627 19.74 -17.07 -2.12
CA ASN A 627 19.47 -17.57 -0.78
C ASN A 627 18.06 -17.13 -0.39
N PRO A 628 17.02 -17.84 -0.89
CA PRO A 628 15.66 -17.51 -0.53
C PRO A 628 15.43 -17.76 0.97
N PHE A 629 14.67 -16.88 1.60
CA PHE A 629 14.13 -17.04 2.93
C PHE A 629 12.66 -16.64 2.94
N VAL A 630 11.95 -17.12 3.95
CA VAL A 630 10.53 -16.85 4.15
C VAL A 630 10.39 -16.07 5.45
N ASP A 631 9.80 -14.88 5.35
CA ASP A 631 9.33 -14.14 6.51
C ASP A 631 7.87 -14.53 6.78
N ILE A 632 7.56 -14.86 8.03
CA ILE A 632 6.20 -15.10 8.52
C ILE A 632 5.86 -14.00 9.52
N GLU A 633 4.73 -13.35 9.30
CA GLU A 633 4.26 -12.22 10.11
C GLU A 633 2.80 -12.44 10.50
N LEU A 634 2.48 -12.19 11.77
CA LEU A 634 1.11 -12.19 12.29
C LEU A 634 0.65 -10.75 12.51
N PHE A 635 -0.53 -10.42 12.03
CA PHE A 635 -1.21 -9.13 12.23
C PHE A 635 -2.54 -9.40 12.90
N GLY A 636 -2.97 -8.57 13.83
CA GLY A 636 -4.26 -8.76 14.50
C GLY A 636 -4.49 -7.75 15.59
N ALA A 637 -5.29 -8.14 16.59
CA ALA A 637 -5.58 -7.31 17.74
C ALA A 637 -4.30 -6.92 18.49
N LYS A 638 -4.33 -5.81 19.23
CA LYS A 638 -3.16 -5.36 19.99
C LYS A 638 -2.67 -6.42 20.99
N CYS A 639 -3.56 -7.19 21.59
CA CYS A 639 -3.22 -8.30 22.47
C CYS A 639 -2.46 -9.45 21.78
N ASP A 640 -2.65 -9.66 20.48
CA ASP A 640 -1.90 -10.63 19.68
C ASP A 640 -0.51 -10.10 19.32
N ASN A 641 -0.40 -8.77 19.13
CA ASN A 641 0.84 -8.09 18.76
C ASN A 641 1.75 -7.78 19.96
N ASP A 642 1.19 -7.55 21.14
CA ASP A 642 1.92 -7.20 22.38
C ASP A 642 2.42 -8.44 23.14
N SER A 643 1.76 -9.60 22.97
CA SER A 643 2.20 -10.86 23.58
C SER A 643 3.54 -11.34 23.01
N PHE A 644 3.87 -10.92 21.78
CA PHE A 644 5.19 -11.06 21.18
C PHE A 644 5.35 -9.94 20.13
N ALA A 645 6.19 -8.94 20.41
CA ALA A 645 6.47 -7.82 19.52
C ALA A 645 6.57 -8.25 18.06
N LEU A 646 5.55 -7.95 17.25
CA LEU A 646 5.48 -8.10 15.78
C LEU A 646 6.45 -9.17 15.27
N VAL A 647 6.19 -10.45 15.58
CA VAL A 647 7.22 -11.48 15.39
C VAL A 647 7.39 -11.80 13.93
N LYS A 648 8.35 -11.11 13.33
CA LYS A 648 8.92 -11.47 12.05
C LYS A 648 9.83 -12.67 12.26
N HIS A 649 9.30 -13.85 12.00
CA HIS A 649 10.11 -15.05 11.96
C HIS A 649 10.72 -15.23 10.57
N ARG A 650 12.02 -15.49 10.51
CA ARG A 650 12.76 -15.71 9.26
C ARG A 650 13.30 -17.13 9.20
N THR A 651 13.10 -17.82 8.07
CA THR A 651 13.82 -19.07 7.81
C THR A 651 15.27 -18.80 7.43
N SER A 652 16.21 -19.64 7.91
CA SER A 652 17.57 -19.71 7.34
C SER A 652 17.75 -21.06 6.66
N CYS A 653 18.42 -21.10 5.51
CA CYS A 653 18.76 -22.36 4.84
C CYS A 653 19.72 -23.15 5.74
N ALA A 654 19.19 -24.15 6.43
CA ALA A 654 19.97 -25.10 7.21
C ALA A 654 20.60 -26.10 6.25
N ASN A 655 21.75 -25.74 5.68
CA ASN A 655 22.81 -26.64 5.21
C ASN A 655 23.80 -25.82 4.40
N ASN A 656 24.83 -25.29 5.06
CA ASN A 656 26.16 -25.10 4.49
C ASN A 656 27.15 -25.07 5.64
N LEU A 657 28.07 -26.04 5.66
CA LEU A 657 29.26 -25.99 6.52
C LEU A 657 30.00 -24.66 6.25
N PHE A 658 30.29 -23.87 7.28
CA PHE A 658 31.61 -23.35 7.67
C PHE A 658 31.46 -22.28 8.78
N ASN A 659 32.51 -22.19 9.61
CA ASN A 659 32.56 -21.57 10.93
C ASN A 659 31.95 -20.17 11.06
N GLU A 660 31.25 -19.96 12.18
CA GLU A 660 30.86 -18.64 12.68
C GLU A 660 32.08 -17.72 12.77
N VAL A 661 32.09 -16.65 11.96
CA VAL A 661 32.99 -15.52 12.19
C VAL A 661 32.10 -14.32 12.49
N VAL A 662 32.09 -13.93 13.76
CA VAL A 662 31.41 -12.72 14.25
C VAL A 662 32.29 -11.52 13.91
N LEU A 663 31.79 -10.61 13.07
CA LEU A 663 32.42 -9.30 12.85
C LEU A 663 31.47 -8.20 13.28
N PHE A 664 31.98 -7.29 14.11
CA PHE A 664 31.26 -6.12 14.60
C PHE A 664 31.31 -5.00 13.57
N ILE A 665 30.14 -4.58 13.05
CA ILE A 665 30.00 -3.30 12.35
C ILE A 665 28.75 -2.61 12.89
N ASN A 666 28.93 -1.41 13.45
CA ASN A 666 27.87 -0.49 13.90
C ASN A 666 26.85 -1.06 14.91
N ASN A 667 27.34 -1.67 16.00
CA ASN A 667 26.55 -2.03 17.20
C ASN A 667 25.25 -2.85 16.97
N THR A 668 25.14 -3.54 15.83
CA THR A 668 24.05 -4.49 15.56
C THR A 668 24.67 -5.85 15.29
N LEU A 669 24.22 -6.90 16.00
CA LEU A 669 24.61 -8.29 15.76
C LEU A 669 24.15 -8.71 14.36
N GLY A 670 25.06 -8.63 13.38
CA GLY A 670 24.84 -9.09 12.01
C GLY A 670 25.71 -10.30 11.72
N VAL A 671 25.11 -11.48 11.53
CA VAL A 671 25.83 -12.68 11.09
C VAL A 671 25.94 -12.64 9.56
N LEU A 672 27.15 -12.44 9.03
CA LEU A 672 27.40 -12.56 7.59
C LEU A 672 27.59 -14.04 7.22
N LEU A 673 26.53 -14.68 6.76
CA LEU A 673 26.57 -16.05 6.24
C LEU A 673 26.97 -16.03 4.75
N LEU A 674 28.20 -16.42 4.44
CA LEU A 674 28.61 -16.78 3.07
C LEU A 674 28.04 -18.16 2.72
N ILE A 675 26.83 -18.17 2.16
CA ILE A 675 26.10 -19.39 1.77
C ILE A 675 26.53 -19.79 0.35
N SER A 676 27.27 -20.91 0.23
CA SER A 676 27.55 -21.58 -1.04
C SER A 676 26.69 -22.83 -1.17
N GLY A 677 25.41 -22.66 -1.53
CA GLY A 677 24.49 -23.77 -1.82
C GLY A 677 23.42 -23.32 -2.81
N LYS A 678 23.63 -23.59 -4.10
CA LYS A 678 22.72 -23.18 -5.18
C LYS A 678 21.58 -24.19 -5.30
N ASN A 679 20.38 -23.89 -4.81
CA ASN A 679 19.19 -24.57 -5.31
C ASN A 679 17.98 -23.61 -5.42
N ARG A 680 17.83 -23.02 -6.61
CA ARG A 680 16.83 -21.98 -6.92
C ARG A 680 15.42 -22.53 -7.14
N LEU A 681 15.33 -23.76 -7.65
CA LEU A 681 14.04 -24.31 -8.07
C LEU A 681 13.27 -24.88 -6.89
N ASN A 682 13.96 -25.55 -5.96
CA ASN A 682 13.32 -26.28 -4.86
C ASN A 682 14.06 -26.08 -3.52
N PRO A 683 14.02 -24.89 -2.91
CA PRO A 683 14.60 -24.71 -1.58
C PRO A 683 13.88 -25.55 -0.53
N PHE A 684 14.62 -26.01 0.48
CA PHE A 684 14.14 -26.81 1.60
C PHE A 684 14.66 -26.22 2.92
N TRP A 685 13.77 -25.96 3.87
CA TRP A 685 14.07 -25.35 5.16
C TRP A 685 13.69 -26.23 6.35
N ASN A 686 12.47 -26.77 6.35
CA ASN A 686 11.87 -27.53 7.46
C ASN A 686 12.02 -26.85 8.84
N LYS A 687 11.50 -25.62 8.97
CA LYS A 687 11.59 -24.80 10.20
C LYS A 687 10.21 -24.44 10.75
N SER A 688 10.00 -24.67 12.04
CA SER A 688 8.73 -24.43 12.75
C SER A 688 8.73 -23.13 13.54
N PHE A 689 7.57 -22.47 13.55
CA PHE A 689 7.31 -21.21 14.24
C PHE A 689 5.96 -21.32 14.95
N SER A 690 5.89 -20.89 16.20
CA SER A 690 4.69 -21.02 17.03
C SER A 690 4.21 -19.67 17.52
N PHE A 691 2.91 -19.44 17.38
CA PHE A 691 2.22 -18.19 17.71
C PHE A 691 1.10 -18.49 18.70
N ARG A 692 0.87 -17.58 19.65
CA ARG A 692 -0.30 -17.60 20.53
C ARG A 692 -1.24 -16.50 20.09
N VAL A 693 -2.46 -16.84 19.72
CA VAL A 693 -3.45 -15.89 19.20
C VAL A 693 -4.64 -15.84 20.14
N ALA A 694 -4.90 -14.66 20.70
CA ALA A 694 -6.00 -14.35 21.58
C ALA A 694 -7.27 -13.91 20.83
N ALA A 695 -7.15 -13.22 19.69
CA ALA A 695 -8.28 -12.77 18.88
C ALA A 695 -8.22 -13.32 17.44
N PRO A 696 -8.45 -14.63 17.25
CA PRO A 696 -8.20 -15.28 15.97
C PRO A 696 -9.08 -14.77 14.81
N GLU A 697 -10.25 -14.17 15.07
CA GLU A 697 -11.12 -13.59 14.04
C GLU A 697 -10.60 -12.26 13.46
N LEU A 698 -9.69 -11.59 14.17
CA LEU A 698 -9.03 -10.37 13.69
C LEU A 698 -7.66 -10.65 13.06
N ALA A 699 -7.15 -11.86 13.24
CA ALA A 699 -5.78 -12.18 12.90
C ALA A 699 -5.59 -12.59 11.43
N LEU A 700 -4.58 -12.00 10.80
CA LEU A 700 -4.07 -12.33 9.46
C LEU A 700 -2.64 -12.86 9.59
N ILE A 701 -2.31 -13.91 8.85
CA ILE A 701 -0.92 -14.38 8.68
C ILE A 701 -0.44 -14.07 7.27
N ARG A 702 0.79 -13.54 7.19
CA ARG A 702 1.45 -13.21 5.93
C ARG A 702 2.74 -14.00 5.78
N PHE A 703 2.90 -14.60 4.62
CA PHE A 703 4.10 -15.27 4.13
C PHE A 703 4.75 -14.38 3.08
N SER A 704 6.04 -14.08 3.23
CA SER A 704 6.78 -13.26 2.27
C SER A 704 8.08 -13.94 1.92
N VAL A 705 8.19 -14.38 0.66
CA VAL A 705 9.41 -14.99 0.15
C VAL A 705 10.31 -13.90 -0.40
N GLN A 706 11.54 -13.88 0.07
CA GLN A 706 12.55 -12.91 -0.33
C GLN A 706 13.86 -13.62 -0.64
N ASN A 707 14.70 -13.00 -1.45
CA ASN A 707 16.04 -13.47 -1.72
C ASN A 707 17.06 -12.53 -1.08
N GLU A 708 17.88 -13.05 -0.19
CA GLU A 708 18.94 -12.28 0.47
C GLU A 708 19.95 -11.76 -0.57
N ARG A 709 20.38 -10.51 -0.41
CA ARG A 709 21.47 -9.94 -1.20
C ARG A 709 22.72 -9.84 -0.34
N LEU A 710 23.89 -10.00 -0.97
CA LEU A 710 25.17 -9.72 -0.30
C LEU A 710 25.28 -8.24 0.11
N VAL A 711 24.66 -7.34 -0.67
CA VAL A 711 24.64 -5.89 -0.43
C VAL A 711 23.27 -5.33 -0.84
N GLY A 712 22.69 -4.49 0.03
CA GLY A 712 21.39 -3.84 -0.19
C GLY A 712 20.20 -4.65 0.32
N ASP A 713 19.00 -4.13 0.12
CA ASP A 713 17.76 -4.75 0.61
C ASP A 713 17.47 -6.08 -0.10
N PRO A 714 16.86 -7.06 0.60
CA PRO A 714 16.45 -8.33 -0.01
C PRO A 714 15.48 -8.13 -1.20
N ILE A 715 15.52 -9.08 -2.14
CA ILE A 715 14.63 -9.05 -3.31
C ILE A 715 13.31 -9.72 -2.96
N PHE A 716 12.21 -8.99 -3.05
CA PHE A 716 10.87 -9.59 -2.97
C PHE A 716 10.64 -10.59 -4.12
N MET A 717 10.26 -11.83 -3.79
CA MET A 717 9.99 -12.89 -4.77
C MET A 717 8.50 -13.24 -4.87
N GLY A 718 7.75 -13.08 -3.78
CA GLY A 718 6.31 -13.34 -3.75
C GLY A 718 5.77 -13.33 -2.32
N GLN A 719 4.45 -13.31 -2.18
CA GLN A 719 3.78 -13.32 -0.89
C GLN A 719 2.44 -14.06 -0.94
N ALA A 720 1.95 -14.48 0.21
CA ALA A 720 0.56 -14.87 0.39
C ALA A 720 0.09 -14.42 1.77
N THR A 721 -1.14 -13.93 1.87
CA THR A 721 -1.72 -13.46 3.14
C THR A 721 -3.11 -14.04 3.31
N TYR A 722 -3.43 -14.51 4.51
CA TYR A 722 -4.71 -15.15 4.80
C TYR A 722 -5.23 -14.83 6.20
N PRO A 723 -6.56 -14.73 6.40
CA PRO A 723 -7.15 -14.82 7.73
C PRO A 723 -6.81 -16.15 8.39
N ILE A 724 -6.43 -16.15 9.65
CA ILE A 724 -5.98 -17.42 10.24
C ILE A 724 -7.15 -18.42 10.34
N LEU A 725 -8.40 -17.99 10.46
CA LEU A 725 -9.54 -18.91 10.51
C LEU A 725 -9.86 -19.57 9.15
N SER A 726 -9.30 -19.06 8.05
CA SER A 726 -9.50 -19.63 6.71
C SER A 726 -8.55 -20.79 6.38
N LEU A 727 -7.53 -21.08 7.21
CA LEU A 727 -6.55 -22.13 6.86
C LEU A 727 -6.96 -23.53 7.37
N ARG A 728 -6.52 -24.52 6.61
CA ARG A 728 -6.64 -25.95 6.93
C ARG A 728 -5.41 -26.43 7.71
N PRO A 729 -5.56 -27.40 8.62
CA PRO A 729 -4.43 -28.07 9.26
C PRO A 729 -3.71 -28.99 8.27
N GLY A 730 -2.52 -29.49 8.65
CA GLY A 730 -1.74 -30.44 7.87
C GLY A 730 -0.71 -29.82 6.94
N VAL A 731 -0.17 -30.61 6.01
CA VAL A 731 0.88 -30.19 5.07
C VAL A 731 0.24 -29.63 3.80
N ARG A 732 0.29 -28.32 3.59
CA ARG A 732 -0.47 -27.59 2.58
C ARG A 732 0.40 -26.78 1.63
N SER A 733 -0.08 -26.61 0.40
CA SER A 733 0.48 -25.70 -0.59
C SER A 733 -0.03 -24.27 -0.36
N ILE A 734 0.81 -23.31 -0.70
CA ILE A 734 0.50 -21.87 -0.73
C ILE A 734 0.93 -21.36 -2.10
N ASN A 735 -0.03 -20.99 -2.93
CA ASN A 735 0.24 -20.29 -4.17
C ASN A 735 0.69 -18.86 -3.87
N LEU A 736 1.91 -18.52 -4.30
CA LEU A 736 2.46 -17.20 -4.07
C LEU A 736 1.93 -16.21 -5.10
N ARG A 737 1.84 -14.96 -4.68
CA ARG A 737 1.42 -13.83 -5.50
C ARG A 737 2.50 -12.77 -5.59
N ASN A 738 2.46 -11.97 -6.64
CA ASN A 738 3.30 -10.78 -6.74
C ASN A 738 2.80 -9.67 -5.78
N GLY A 739 3.47 -8.53 -5.78
CA GLY A 739 3.13 -7.41 -4.90
C GLY A 739 1.75 -6.78 -5.19
N PHE A 740 1.21 -6.97 -6.41
CA PHE A 740 -0.13 -6.52 -6.81
C PHE A 740 -1.23 -7.56 -6.53
N GLY A 741 -0.89 -8.70 -5.94
CA GLY A 741 -1.85 -9.76 -5.63
C GLY A 741 -2.21 -10.66 -6.82
N GLU A 742 -1.42 -10.66 -7.88
CA GLU A 742 -1.60 -11.57 -9.03
C GLU A 742 -0.85 -12.88 -8.79
N ASP A 743 -1.42 -14.01 -9.21
CA ASP A 743 -0.86 -15.34 -8.99
C ASP A 743 0.47 -15.56 -9.73
N LEU A 744 1.42 -16.21 -9.06
CA LEU A 744 2.70 -16.66 -9.61
C LEU A 744 2.67 -18.19 -9.77
N MET A 745 3.58 -18.73 -10.59
CA MET A 745 3.83 -20.19 -10.63
C MET A 745 4.52 -20.73 -9.38
N ALA A 746 4.93 -19.84 -8.47
CA ALA A 746 5.72 -20.15 -7.30
C ALA A 746 4.83 -20.67 -6.16
N VAL A 747 5.21 -21.79 -5.55
CA VAL A 747 4.42 -22.46 -4.51
C VAL A 747 5.28 -22.70 -3.27
N LEU A 748 4.75 -22.37 -2.09
CA LEU A 748 5.36 -22.67 -0.79
C LEU A 748 4.64 -23.86 -0.14
N LEU A 749 5.39 -24.80 0.46
CA LEU A 749 4.86 -25.93 1.20
C LEU A 749 5.05 -25.70 2.70
N VAL A 750 3.96 -25.77 3.45
CA VAL A 750 3.96 -25.56 4.90
C VAL A 750 3.21 -26.66 5.64
N LYS A 751 3.57 -26.94 6.89
CA LYS A 751 2.70 -27.69 7.82
C LYS A 751 2.00 -26.71 8.75
N CYS A 752 0.68 -26.70 8.76
CA CYS A 752 -0.16 -25.92 9.66
C CYS A 752 -0.69 -26.80 10.78
N GLU A 753 -0.39 -26.46 12.03
CA GLU A 753 -0.90 -27.15 13.21
C GLU A 753 -1.65 -26.15 14.09
N ARG A 754 -2.82 -26.56 14.58
CA ARG A 754 -3.70 -25.73 15.40
C ARG A 754 -4.09 -26.51 16.63
N ARG A 755 -3.99 -25.86 17.78
CA ARG A 755 -4.52 -26.38 19.03
C ARG A 755 -5.31 -25.27 19.70
N THR A 756 -6.59 -25.51 19.96
CA THR A 756 -7.37 -24.67 20.86
C THR A 756 -6.76 -24.79 22.25
N CYS A 757 -6.58 -23.66 22.92
CA CYS A 757 -6.20 -23.63 24.32
C CYS A 757 -7.47 -23.71 25.15
N ASP A 758 -7.65 -24.81 25.87
CA ASP A 758 -8.70 -24.89 26.88
C ASP A 758 -8.40 -23.91 28.01
N PHE A 759 -9.44 -23.24 28.51
CA PHE A 759 -9.34 -22.29 29.62
C PHE A 759 -8.88 -23.02 30.90
N ILE A 760 -7.71 -22.63 31.41
CA ILE A 760 -7.34 -22.82 32.83
C ILE A 760 -7.01 -21.45 33.39
#